data_AF-A0A7Y0BYT2-F1
#
_entry.id   AF-A0A7Y0BYT2-F1
#
_cell.length_a   1.000
_cell.length_b   1.000
_cell.length_c   1.000
_cell.angle_alpha   90.00
_cell.angle_beta   90.00
_cell.angle_gamma   90.00
#
_symmetry.space_group_name_H-M   'P 1'
#
loop_
_entity.id
_entity.type
_entity.pdbx_description
1 polymer ?
#
loop_
_entity_poly.entity_id
_entity_poly.type
_entity_poly.pdbx_seq_one_letter_code
_entity_poly.pdbx_strand_id
1 'polypeptide(L)'
;MRLPSFPARVLLSWLLAAFLSPVALAATGATPAPAPVAKLDNVRCQSCHDGSKGKLEGPGPEDTKRALKSVVSEAFGKGVHAKMQCVACHTDITDNAETANVHQKNPAQPLNKVNCAGCHQGLFDAAKNDGTAKDKPRLEVVVKNIEAYKKSFHARPNADDKSKPNASCDNCHDTHSFNVPAKDSPQYAQWRLSVPKTCSENCHEEQLETYAASVHGQEISEKQNVKSAVCSDCHGSHEVGNSSAIPFKLGVAENCGSCHEANLKSYKATYHGQITTLGYANTAKCFDCHGSHEILEAKDAQSKVHSDNRMKTCRQCHNGKKELADAPVGFASFQPHGHSGDFERYPQIWVAWQIMLQLLVGTFAFFWLHTALWFYREYKERRQLSRHPRIKAEALPAELQGRHVKRFSLTWRIAHLTFALSLMILTLTGMPLFYPDAPWAAGLMRLLGGPEIAGNIHRVNAVIFAAVFFWHLLYIAVRIARDWKNFRFFGPNSLIPNLQDGKDMLGMFKWFFGKGQRPVFDRWTYWEKFDYWAPFWGVTIIGVSGLIMWLPNVFGAFLPGWVFNVAAIFHGEEAFLAVVFLFTVHFFNNHFRPDKFPLEVVMFTGTFSLEEFKREHAVEYQRLVDAGELEQYLVAAPSSAKLAASKVLGFTLIAMGLSLLTLVGIGFFTGG
;
A
#
# COMPACT_ATOMS: atom_id res chain seq x y z
N MET A 1 3.35 18.26 12.53
CA MET A 1 4.61 19.03 12.59
C MET A 1 5.64 18.32 11.72
N ARG A 2 6.05 18.91 10.59
CA ARG A 2 7.04 18.34 9.66
C ARG A 2 8.31 19.20 9.70
N LEU A 3 9.43 18.60 10.07
CA LEU A 3 10.77 19.18 9.97
C LEU A 3 11.35 18.94 8.56
N PRO A 4 12.17 19.86 8.02
CA PRO A 4 12.70 19.75 6.67
C PRO A 4 14.03 18.97 6.61
N SER A 5 14.26 18.31 5.48
CA SER A 5 15.45 17.56 5.13
C SER A 5 16.61 18.46 4.67
N PHE A 6 17.81 18.17 5.16
CA PHE A 6 19.08 18.73 4.69
C PHE A 6 19.52 18.09 3.36
N PRO A 7 20.10 18.83 2.40
CA PRO A 7 20.80 18.24 1.27
C PRO A 7 22.30 18.17 1.53
N ALA A 8 22.86 16.97 1.37
CA ALA A 8 24.29 16.72 1.27
C ALA A 8 24.77 17.07 -0.14
N ARG A 9 25.64 18.08 -0.27
CA ARG A 9 26.50 18.27 -1.44
C ARG A 9 27.84 18.85 -1.00
N VAL A 10 28.89 18.05 -1.13
CA VAL A 10 30.28 18.46 -1.00
C VAL A 10 31.09 17.74 -2.09
N LEU A 11 32.02 18.51 -2.68
CA LEU A 11 33.15 18.14 -3.55
C LEU A 11 32.87 17.71 -5.01
N LEU A 12 33.12 18.63 -5.95
CA LEU A 12 34.39 18.56 -6.69
C LEU A 12 34.73 19.94 -7.29
N SER A 13 35.96 20.36 -7.09
CA SER A 13 36.49 21.68 -7.37
C SER A 13 37.42 21.66 -8.60
N TRP A 14 37.75 22.87 -9.09
CA TRP A 14 38.87 23.27 -9.97
C TRP A 14 38.65 23.27 -11.49
N LEU A 15 38.59 24.48 -12.07
CA LEU A 15 39.77 25.10 -12.70
C LEU A 15 39.54 26.60 -12.97
N LEU A 16 40.49 27.42 -12.51
CA LEU A 16 40.67 28.84 -12.84
C LEU A 16 41.23 28.99 -14.25
N ALA A 17 40.86 30.06 -14.96
CA ALA A 17 41.82 31.05 -15.47
C ALA A 17 41.09 32.27 -16.07
N ALA A 18 41.57 33.44 -15.66
CA ALA A 18 41.15 34.76 -16.08
C ALA A 18 41.66 35.11 -17.48
N PHE A 19 40.89 35.92 -18.22
CA PHE A 19 41.43 36.94 -19.12
C PHE A 19 40.50 38.16 -19.14
N LEU A 20 41.05 39.29 -18.70
CA LEU A 20 40.51 40.64 -18.84
C LEU A 20 40.91 41.21 -20.21
N SER A 21 39.98 41.86 -20.90
CA SER A 21 40.26 43.07 -21.69
C SER A 21 38.98 43.88 -21.92
N PRO A 22 39.03 45.21 -21.88
CA PRO A 22 37.88 46.09 -22.04
C PRO A 22 37.69 46.46 -23.51
N VAL A 23 36.46 46.43 -24.01
CA VAL A 23 36.11 47.05 -25.30
C VAL A 23 35.23 48.26 -25.06
N ALA A 24 35.81 49.37 -25.47
CA ALA A 24 35.31 50.73 -25.64
C ALA A 24 33.79 50.93 -25.80
N LEU A 25 33.29 51.91 -25.05
CA LEU A 25 32.14 52.74 -25.37
C LEU A 25 32.33 53.37 -26.77
N ALA A 26 31.40 53.12 -27.67
CA ALA A 26 31.13 53.99 -28.81
C ALA A 26 29.67 54.46 -28.70
N ALA A 27 29.51 55.72 -28.31
CA ALA A 27 28.25 56.43 -28.43
C ALA A 27 27.94 56.66 -29.91
N THR A 28 26.86 56.09 -30.41
CA THR A 28 26.27 56.47 -31.69
C THR A 28 24.97 57.23 -31.44
N GLY A 29 24.89 58.41 -32.04
CA GLY A 29 23.85 59.40 -31.83
C GLY A 29 22.45 58.84 -32.11
N ALA A 30 21.54 59.18 -31.20
CA ALA A 30 20.12 59.05 -31.40
C ALA A 30 19.70 59.90 -32.61
N THR A 31 19.15 59.25 -33.63
CA THR A 31 18.24 59.89 -34.58
C THR A 31 16.89 60.13 -33.89
N PRO A 32 16.18 61.23 -34.17
CA PRO A 32 14.87 61.46 -33.59
C PRO A 32 13.91 60.38 -34.10
N ALA A 33 13.28 59.66 -33.17
CA ALA A 33 12.20 58.75 -33.48
C ALA A 33 11.06 59.52 -34.18
N PRO A 34 10.43 58.94 -35.22
CA PRO A 34 9.22 59.54 -35.79
C PRO A 34 8.12 59.61 -34.73
N ALA A 35 7.33 60.69 -34.77
CA ALA A 35 6.21 60.92 -33.86
C ALA A 35 5.29 59.69 -33.78
N PRO A 36 4.75 59.36 -32.58
CA PRO A 36 4.00 58.13 -32.40
C PRO A 36 2.69 58.17 -33.21
N VAL A 37 2.56 57.23 -34.14
CA VAL A 37 1.27 56.81 -34.69
C VAL A 37 0.35 56.51 -33.51
N ALA A 38 -0.87 57.08 -33.49
CA ALA A 38 -1.82 56.86 -32.40
C ALA A 38 -2.10 55.37 -32.25
N LYS A 39 -1.48 54.73 -31.24
CA LYS A 39 -1.59 53.29 -31.01
C LYS A 39 -3.05 52.91 -30.80
N LEU A 40 -3.50 51.86 -31.48
CA LEU A 40 -4.80 51.24 -31.22
C LEU A 40 -4.87 50.81 -29.75
N ASP A 41 -5.96 51.22 -29.08
CA ASP A 41 -6.26 50.86 -27.70
C ASP A 41 -7.52 49.97 -27.65
N ASN A 42 -7.78 49.39 -26.47
CA ASN A 42 -8.95 48.52 -26.27
C ASN A 42 -10.27 49.21 -26.60
N VAL A 43 -10.40 50.51 -26.32
CA VAL A 43 -11.64 51.27 -26.54
C VAL A 43 -11.95 51.35 -28.04
N ARG A 44 -10.94 51.65 -28.86
CA ARG A 44 -11.07 51.67 -30.32
C ARG A 44 -11.40 50.30 -30.88
N CYS A 45 -10.73 49.24 -30.41
CA CYS A 45 -11.05 47.87 -30.83
C CYS A 45 -12.48 47.47 -30.47
N GLN A 46 -12.91 47.73 -29.23
CA GLN A 46 -14.24 47.36 -28.74
C GLN A 46 -15.36 48.16 -29.38
N SER A 47 -15.11 49.39 -29.86
CA SER A 47 -16.12 50.21 -30.58
C SER A 47 -16.71 49.54 -31.84
N CYS A 48 -16.02 48.51 -32.35
CA CYS A 48 -16.49 47.66 -33.43
C CYS A 48 -16.67 46.19 -32.98
N HIS A 49 -15.77 45.66 -32.14
CA HIS A 49 -15.75 44.24 -31.78
C HIS A 49 -16.60 43.88 -30.54
N ASP A 50 -17.27 44.82 -29.88
CA ASP A 50 -18.10 44.55 -28.69
C ASP A 50 -19.38 43.74 -28.98
N GLY A 51 -19.73 43.57 -30.26
CA GLY A 51 -20.93 42.86 -30.71
C GLY A 51 -22.22 43.69 -30.66
N SER A 52 -22.18 44.95 -30.20
CA SER A 52 -23.34 45.84 -30.13
C SER A 52 -23.89 46.21 -31.51
N LYS A 53 -23.02 46.19 -32.54
CA LYS A 53 -23.34 46.54 -33.94
C LYS A 53 -23.67 45.32 -34.81
N GLY A 54 -23.91 44.15 -34.21
CA GLY A 54 -24.22 42.90 -34.92
C GLY A 54 -23.00 42.03 -35.22
N LYS A 55 -23.20 40.94 -35.96
CA LYS A 55 -22.14 39.96 -36.29
C LYS A 55 -21.16 40.57 -37.28
N LEU A 56 -19.91 40.75 -36.86
CA LEU A 56 -18.82 41.09 -37.77
C LEU A 56 -18.37 39.83 -38.52
N GLU A 57 -18.16 39.95 -39.82
CA GLU A 57 -17.67 38.87 -40.67
C GLU A 57 -16.29 39.25 -41.23
N GLY A 58 -15.37 38.30 -41.22
CA GLY A 58 -14.06 38.42 -41.84
C GLY A 58 -13.85 37.36 -42.92
N PRO A 59 -12.75 37.44 -43.69
CA PRO A 59 -12.40 36.42 -44.66
C PRO A 59 -12.10 35.08 -43.95
N GLY A 60 -12.73 34.01 -44.43
CA GLY A 60 -12.57 32.62 -44.03
C GLY A 60 -11.74 31.81 -45.05
N PRO A 61 -11.57 30.50 -44.81
CA PRO A 61 -10.93 29.60 -45.79
C PRO A 61 -11.74 29.54 -47.10
N GLU A 62 -11.06 29.41 -48.24
CA GLU A 62 -11.70 29.16 -49.54
C GLU A 62 -12.78 30.18 -49.94
N ASP A 63 -12.51 31.48 -49.75
CA ASP A 63 -13.39 32.60 -50.14
C ASP A 63 -14.75 32.64 -49.40
N THR A 64 -14.87 31.90 -48.30
CA THR A 64 -16.04 31.96 -47.40
C THR A 64 -15.93 33.15 -46.43
N LYS A 65 -17.07 33.65 -45.93
CA LYS A 65 -17.08 34.59 -44.80
C LYS A 65 -17.14 33.84 -43.49
N ARG A 66 -16.27 34.19 -42.54
CA ARG A 66 -16.29 33.66 -41.17
C ARG A 66 -16.84 34.72 -40.22
N ALA A 67 -17.75 34.35 -39.34
CA ALA A 67 -18.14 35.20 -38.23
C ALA A 67 -16.93 35.42 -37.29
N LEU A 68 -16.66 36.67 -36.95
CA LEU A 68 -15.69 37.04 -35.92
C LEU A 68 -16.37 36.99 -34.56
N LYS A 69 -15.69 36.40 -33.58
CA LYS A 69 -16.19 36.29 -32.21
C LYS A 69 -16.14 37.68 -31.55
N SER A 70 -17.29 38.18 -31.11
CA SER A 70 -17.37 39.44 -30.38
C SER A 70 -16.67 39.36 -29.02
N VAL A 71 -16.24 40.52 -28.52
CA VAL A 71 -15.62 40.70 -27.21
C VAL A 71 -16.66 41.30 -26.28
N VAL A 72 -17.20 40.50 -25.36
CA VAL A 72 -18.09 41.05 -24.32
C VAL A 72 -17.22 41.85 -23.34
N SER A 73 -17.26 43.18 -23.42
CA SER A 73 -16.35 44.06 -22.66
C SER A 73 -16.36 43.81 -21.14
N GLU A 74 -17.54 43.53 -20.57
CA GLU A 74 -17.65 43.20 -19.15
C GLU A 74 -16.95 41.88 -18.80
N ALA A 75 -17.11 40.86 -19.64
CA ALA A 75 -16.47 39.56 -19.42
C ALA A 75 -14.95 39.64 -19.62
N PHE A 76 -14.48 40.41 -20.61
CA PHE A 76 -13.05 40.73 -20.79
C PHE A 76 -12.48 41.46 -19.58
N GLY A 77 -13.20 42.45 -19.05
CA GLY A 77 -12.78 43.23 -17.88
C GLY A 77 -12.64 42.42 -16.58
N LYS A 78 -13.33 41.26 -16.49
CA LYS A 78 -13.20 40.29 -15.39
C LYS A 78 -12.08 39.27 -15.63
N GLY A 79 -11.49 39.27 -16.83
CA GLY A 79 -10.46 38.32 -17.24
C GLY A 79 -9.08 38.56 -16.63
N VAL A 80 -8.25 37.53 -16.65
CA VAL A 80 -6.86 37.61 -16.16
C VAL A 80 -5.97 38.52 -17.01
N HIS A 81 -6.39 38.80 -18.24
CA HIS A 81 -5.73 39.69 -19.19
C HIS A 81 -6.43 41.05 -19.32
N ALA A 82 -7.35 41.41 -18.42
CA ALA A 82 -8.14 42.66 -18.50
C ALA A 82 -7.28 43.94 -18.63
N LYS A 83 -6.04 43.92 -18.13
CA LYS A 83 -5.10 45.05 -18.21
C LYS A 83 -4.27 45.07 -19.50
N MET A 84 -4.33 44.04 -20.34
CA MET A 84 -3.59 43.97 -21.60
C MET A 84 -4.33 44.72 -22.71
N GLN A 85 -3.56 45.31 -23.64
CA GLN A 85 -4.12 45.88 -24.86
C GLN A 85 -4.40 44.78 -25.89
N CYS A 86 -5.46 44.89 -26.71
CA CYS A 86 -5.82 43.92 -27.73
C CYS A 86 -4.65 43.64 -28.69
N VAL A 87 -3.90 44.68 -29.07
CA VAL A 87 -2.71 44.59 -29.92
C VAL A 87 -1.50 43.88 -29.28
N ALA A 88 -1.52 43.64 -27.97
CA ALA A 88 -0.50 42.84 -27.31
C ALA A 88 -0.64 41.34 -27.62
N CYS A 89 -1.86 40.89 -27.94
CA CYS A 89 -2.14 39.52 -28.41
C CYS A 89 -2.23 39.48 -29.94
N HIS A 90 -2.84 40.50 -30.54
CA HIS A 90 -2.97 40.65 -31.98
C HIS A 90 -1.81 41.48 -32.56
N THR A 91 -0.59 40.95 -32.45
CA THR A 91 0.66 41.66 -32.79
C THR A 91 0.76 42.09 -34.25
N ASP A 92 0.00 41.45 -35.13
CA ASP A 92 0.05 41.69 -36.58
C ASP A 92 -0.95 42.76 -37.04
N ILE A 93 -1.74 43.34 -36.11
CA ILE A 93 -2.70 44.42 -36.39
C ILE A 93 -1.99 45.76 -36.19
N THR A 94 -1.83 46.51 -37.28
CA THR A 94 -1.09 47.79 -37.29
C THR A 94 -1.91 48.97 -37.84
N ASP A 95 -3.24 48.89 -37.87
CA ASP A 95 -4.06 49.83 -38.62
C ASP A 95 -4.30 51.21 -37.98
N ASN A 96 -4.33 52.23 -38.85
CA ASN A 96 -4.90 53.56 -38.60
C ASN A 96 -6.21 53.67 -39.41
N ALA A 97 -7.29 54.02 -38.73
CA ALA A 97 -8.67 53.82 -39.18
C ALA A 97 -9.15 54.82 -40.25
N GLU A 98 -8.67 54.70 -41.50
CA GLU A 98 -9.13 55.55 -42.61
C GLU A 98 -9.78 54.78 -43.79
N THR A 99 -9.72 53.45 -43.85
CA THR A 99 -10.15 52.67 -45.03
C THR A 99 -11.18 51.57 -44.75
N ALA A 100 -12.34 51.93 -44.20
CA ALA A 100 -13.56 51.11 -44.25
C ALA A 100 -13.53 49.74 -43.53
N ASN A 101 -13.31 49.75 -42.21
CA ASN A 101 -13.61 48.61 -41.31
C ASN A 101 -12.85 47.29 -41.57
N VAL A 102 -11.77 47.28 -42.36
CA VAL A 102 -10.90 46.11 -42.56
C VAL A 102 -9.51 46.43 -42.02
N HIS A 103 -9.02 45.60 -41.08
CA HIS A 103 -7.67 45.75 -40.51
C HIS A 103 -6.60 45.67 -41.60
N GLN A 104 -5.73 46.67 -41.69
CA GLN A 104 -4.51 46.58 -42.50
C GLN A 104 -3.59 45.51 -41.91
N LYS A 105 -3.27 44.49 -42.73
CA LYS A 105 -2.32 43.43 -42.40
C LYS A 105 -0.98 43.78 -43.04
N ASN A 106 0.12 43.52 -42.34
CA ASN A 106 1.45 43.64 -42.92
C ASN A 106 1.58 42.67 -44.12
N PRO A 107 1.76 43.14 -45.36
CA PRO A 107 1.84 42.26 -46.54
C PRO A 107 3.06 41.34 -46.54
N ALA A 108 4.09 41.67 -45.74
CA ALA A 108 5.36 40.96 -45.67
C ALA A 108 5.41 39.87 -44.59
N GLN A 109 4.36 39.68 -43.79
CA GLN A 109 4.33 38.70 -42.70
C GLN A 109 3.10 37.77 -42.78
N PRO A 110 3.28 36.44 -42.65
CA PRO A 110 2.16 35.52 -42.50
C PRO A 110 1.33 35.89 -41.27
N LEU A 111 0.00 35.71 -41.35
CA LEU A 111 -0.89 35.91 -40.20
C LEU A 111 -0.52 34.94 -39.08
N ASN A 112 0.04 35.47 -37.99
CA ASN A 112 0.35 34.68 -36.81
C ASN A 112 -0.93 34.48 -36.00
N LYS A 113 -1.28 33.21 -35.76
CA LYS A 113 -2.26 32.89 -34.72
C LYS A 113 -1.68 33.30 -33.37
N VAL A 114 -2.55 33.78 -32.47
CA VAL A 114 -2.16 34.15 -31.11
C VAL A 114 -1.52 32.94 -30.41
N ASN A 115 -0.22 33.03 -30.14
CA ASN A 115 0.54 31.95 -29.50
C ASN A 115 0.60 32.15 -27.98
N CYS A 116 -0.45 31.69 -27.29
CA CYS A 116 -0.57 31.80 -25.84
C CYS A 116 0.64 31.17 -25.13
N ALA A 117 1.04 29.96 -25.54
CA ALA A 117 2.14 29.22 -24.93
C ALA A 117 3.48 29.92 -25.10
N GLY A 118 3.78 30.42 -26.30
CA GLY A 118 5.01 31.16 -26.59
C GLY A 118 5.11 32.47 -25.82
N CYS A 119 4.00 33.23 -25.74
CA CYS A 119 3.96 34.48 -24.97
C CYS A 119 4.25 34.25 -23.49
N HIS A 120 3.55 33.30 -22.85
CA HIS A 120 3.75 33.01 -21.43
C HIS A 120 5.15 32.46 -21.13
N GLN A 121 5.71 31.61 -22.01
CA GLN A 121 7.07 31.11 -21.88
C GLN A 121 8.08 32.26 -21.94
N GLY A 122 7.99 33.12 -22.95
CA GLY A 122 8.89 34.27 -23.11
C GLY A 122 8.82 35.25 -21.95
N LEU A 123 7.61 35.54 -21.45
CA LEU A 123 7.42 36.40 -20.27
C LEU A 123 8.06 35.79 -19.01
N PHE A 124 8.01 34.48 -18.85
CA PHE A 124 8.57 33.80 -17.68
C PHE A 124 10.10 33.69 -17.76
N ASP A 125 10.64 33.44 -18.96
CA ASP A 125 12.09 33.41 -19.18
C ASP A 125 12.70 34.79 -18.97
N ALA A 126 12.03 35.86 -19.43
CA ALA A 126 12.42 37.24 -19.11
C ALA A 126 12.41 37.47 -17.58
N ALA A 127 11.36 37.04 -16.89
CA ALA A 127 11.25 37.17 -15.43
C ALA A 127 12.29 36.34 -14.66
N LYS A 128 12.80 35.25 -15.24
CA LYS A 128 13.92 34.50 -14.66
C LYS A 128 15.24 35.24 -14.84
N ASN A 129 15.46 35.79 -16.03
CA ASN A 129 16.69 36.50 -16.38
C ASN A 129 16.84 37.80 -15.59
N ASP A 130 15.73 38.49 -15.29
CA ASP A 130 15.72 39.73 -14.50
C ASP A 130 15.63 39.50 -12.97
N GLY A 131 15.51 38.24 -12.53
CA GLY A 131 15.39 37.88 -11.10
C GLY A 131 14.02 38.12 -10.46
N THR A 132 13.00 38.54 -11.22
CA THR A 132 11.65 38.88 -10.72
C THR A 132 10.64 37.73 -10.77
N ALA A 133 11.05 36.52 -11.18
CA ALA A 133 10.15 35.37 -11.33
C ALA A 133 9.35 35.06 -10.05
N LYS A 134 9.94 35.27 -8.87
CA LYS A 134 9.28 35.08 -7.56
C LYS A 134 8.08 36.02 -7.35
N ASP A 135 8.11 37.19 -7.99
CA ASP A 135 7.05 38.20 -7.90
C ASP A 135 5.89 37.90 -8.87
N LYS A 136 6.03 36.87 -9.73
CA LYS A 136 5.04 36.47 -10.74
C LYS A 136 4.62 35.00 -10.59
N PRO A 137 4.13 34.55 -9.42
CA PRO A 137 3.80 33.14 -9.17
C PRO A 137 2.72 32.58 -10.10
N ARG A 138 1.75 33.41 -10.54
CA ARG A 138 0.72 32.97 -11.49
C ARG A 138 1.30 32.65 -12.87
N LEU A 139 2.33 33.37 -13.30
CA LEU A 139 2.98 33.14 -14.59
C LEU A 139 3.73 31.80 -14.59
N GLU A 140 4.39 31.45 -13.48
CA GLU A 140 5.03 30.14 -13.30
C GLU A 140 3.99 28.99 -13.40
N VAL A 141 2.83 29.14 -12.77
CA VAL A 141 1.74 28.14 -12.84
C VAL A 141 1.26 27.95 -14.27
N VAL A 142 1.08 29.03 -15.03
CA VAL A 142 0.65 28.94 -16.44
C VAL A 142 1.69 28.21 -17.29
N VAL A 143 2.98 28.51 -17.12
CA VAL A 143 4.06 27.78 -17.82
C VAL A 143 4.08 26.30 -17.44
N LYS A 144 3.89 25.96 -16.16
CA LYS A 144 3.75 24.55 -15.74
C LYS A 144 2.57 23.85 -16.42
N ASN A 145 1.42 24.53 -16.53
CA ASN A 145 0.25 24.00 -17.23
C ASN A 145 0.50 23.83 -18.73
N ILE A 146 1.23 24.75 -19.37
CA ILE A 146 1.65 24.63 -20.77
C ILE A 146 2.53 23.40 -20.95
N GLU A 147 3.48 23.16 -20.05
CA GLU A 147 4.36 21.99 -20.09
C GLU A 147 3.59 20.68 -19.85
N ALA A 148 2.57 20.69 -19.00
CA ALA A 148 1.66 19.56 -18.81
C ALA A 148 0.84 19.30 -20.08
N TYR A 149 0.25 20.36 -20.67
CA TYR A 149 -0.52 20.30 -21.92
C TYR A 149 0.29 19.71 -23.06
N LYS A 150 1.53 20.16 -23.27
CA LYS A 150 2.43 19.62 -24.31
C LYS A 150 2.65 18.11 -24.21
N LYS A 151 2.49 17.52 -23.03
CA LYS A 151 2.64 16.06 -22.78
C LYS A 151 1.30 15.31 -22.83
N SER A 152 0.17 16.02 -22.90
CA SER A 152 -1.17 15.45 -22.94
C SER A 152 -1.51 14.83 -24.30
N PHE A 153 -2.61 14.08 -24.34
CA PHE A 153 -3.20 13.61 -25.60
C PHE A 153 -3.74 14.75 -26.47
N HIS A 154 -4.18 15.85 -25.85
CA HIS A 154 -4.75 16.99 -26.56
C HIS A 154 -3.71 17.73 -27.40
N ALA A 155 -2.45 17.79 -26.96
CA ALA A 155 -1.37 18.42 -27.74
C ALA A 155 -0.83 17.56 -28.90
N ARG A 156 -1.26 16.30 -29.02
CA ARG A 156 -0.82 15.43 -30.11
C ARG A 156 -1.41 15.91 -31.45
N PRO A 157 -0.70 15.72 -32.58
CA PRO A 157 -1.25 16.03 -33.89
C PRO A 157 -2.58 15.32 -34.11
N ASN A 158 -3.56 16.06 -34.62
CA ASN A 158 -4.86 15.52 -34.95
C ASN A 158 -4.77 14.52 -36.12
N ALA A 159 -5.63 13.50 -36.09
CA ALA A 159 -5.61 12.43 -37.07
C ALA A 159 -6.04 12.91 -38.47
N ASP A 160 -7.05 13.77 -38.52
CA ASP A 160 -7.63 14.29 -39.77
C ASP A 160 -6.81 15.44 -40.35
N ASP A 161 -6.18 16.25 -39.48
CA ASP A 161 -5.32 17.36 -39.87
C ASP A 161 -4.10 17.45 -38.95
N LYS A 162 -2.97 16.93 -39.43
CA LYS A 162 -1.71 16.89 -38.69
C LYS A 162 -1.11 18.27 -38.42
N SER A 163 -1.62 19.34 -39.04
CA SER A 163 -1.15 20.71 -38.81
C SER A 163 -1.69 21.32 -37.51
N LYS A 164 -2.71 20.70 -36.89
CA LYS A 164 -3.29 21.14 -35.61
C LYS A 164 -3.19 20.07 -34.52
N PRO A 165 -3.16 20.47 -33.24
CA PRO A 165 -3.34 19.54 -32.13
C PRO A 165 -4.78 19.01 -32.08
N ASN A 166 -5.03 17.94 -31.32
CA ASN A 166 -6.37 17.44 -31.06
C ASN A 166 -7.28 18.47 -30.37
N ALA A 167 -6.76 19.25 -29.43
CA ALA A 167 -7.44 20.41 -28.85
C ALA A 167 -6.42 21.46 -28.43
N SER A 168 -6.64 22.73 -28.78
CA SER A 168 -5.82 23.89 -28.40
C SER A 168 -6.44 24.64 -27.21
N CYS A 169 -5.68 25.58 -26.64
CA CYS A 169 -6.10 26.30 -25.42
C CYS A 169 -7.43 27.03 -25.59
N ASP A 170 -7.72 27.53 -26.79
CA ASP A 170 -8.95 28.22 -27.17
C ASP A 170 -10.16 27.30 -27.35
N ASN A 171 -9.97 25.98 -27.40
CA ASN A 171 -11.08 25.02 -27.36
C ASN A 171 -11.61 24.83 -25.92
N CYS A 172 -10.78 25.08 -24.91
CA CYS A 172 -11.15 24.89 -23.50
C CYS A 172 -11.29 26.21 -22.73
N HIS A 173 -10.57 27.26 -23.14
CA HIS A 173 -10.63 28.60 -22.56
C HIS A 173 -11.21 29.59 -23.55
N ASP A 174 -12.08 30.47 -23.06
CA ASP A 174 -12.56 31.58 -23.86
C ASP A 174 -11.41 32.57 -24.15
N THR A 175 -11.17 32.83 -25.44
CA THR A 175 -10.03 33.59 -25.95
C THR A 175 -9.98 35.06 -25.56
N HIS A 176 -11.09 35.65 -25.14
CA HIS A 176 -11.16 37.07 -24.79
C HIS A 176 -11.36 37.26 -23.29
N SER A 177 -12.25 36.48 -22.66
CA SER A 177 -12.49 36.62 -21.22
C SER A 177 -11.46 35.89 -20.37
N PHE A 178 -10.94 34.71 -20.76
CA PHE A 178 -10.00 33.90 -19.97
C PHE A 178 -10.29 33.94 -18.45
N ASN A 179 -11.56 33.74 -18.08
CA ASN A 179 -12.03 33.94 -16.71
C ASN A 179 -11.98 32.63 -15.92
N VAL A 180 -10.76 32.20 -15.56
CA VAL A 180 -10.54 31.06 -14.66
C VAL A 180 -10.30 31.58 -13.24
N PRO A 181 -11.24 31.38 -12.30
CA PRO A 181 -11.09 31.85 -10.92
C PRO A 181 -10.01 31.08 -10.17
N ALA A 182 -9.58 31.61 -9.02
CA ALA A 182 -8.59 30.93 -8.17
C ALA A 182 -9.19 29.67 -7.52
N LYS A 183 -8.42 28.57 -7.45
CA LYS A 183 -8.89 27.22 -7.07
C LYS A 183 -9.70 27.15 -5.76
N ASP A 184 -9.40 28.00 -4.79
CA ASP A 184 -10.05 27.99 -3.47
C ASP A 184 -11.16 29.05 -3.32
N SER A 185 -11.54 29.71 -4.42
CA SER A 185 -12.58 30.74 -4.40
C SER A 185 -13.98 30.15 -4.60
N PRO A 186 -15.03 30.74 -4.01
CA PRO A 186 -16.41 30.36 -4.31
C PRO A 186 -16.75 30.42 -5.80
N GLN A 187 -16.13 31.35 -6.53
CA GLN A 187 -16.27 31.48 -7.98
C GLN A 187 -15.69 30.28 -8.73
N TYR A 188 -14.60 29.67 -8.23
CA TYR A 188 -14.05 28.46 -8.83
C TYR A 188 -14.96 27.25 -8.61
N ALA A 189 -15.54 27.12 -7.42
CA ALA A 189 -16.52 26.07 -7.13
C ALA A 189 -17.70 26.13 -8.12
N GLN A 190 -18.20 27.33 -8.43
CA GLN A 190 -19.25 27.53 -9.43
C GLN A 190 -18.75 27.30 -10.86
N TRP A 191 -17.56 27.79 -11.19
CA TRP A 191 -16.93 27.57 -12.50
C TRP A 191 -16.74 26.08 -12.82
N ARG A 192 -16.46 25.24 -11.81
CA ARG A 192 -16.34 23.78 -12.01
C ARG A 192 -17.59 23.15 -12.61
N LEU A 193 -18.78 23.69 -12.34
CA LEU A 193 -20.04 23.17 -12.89
C LEU A 193 -20.08 23.26 -14.43
N SER A 194 -19.31 24.17 -15.05
CA SER A 194 -19.24 24.27 -16.51
C SER A 194 -18.26 23.29 -17.14
N VAL A 195 -17.39 22.63 -16.36
CA VAL A 195 -16.31 21.76 -16.88
C VAL A 195 -16.85 20.61 -17.75
N PRO A 196 -17.92 19.87 -17.36
CA PRO A 196 -18.47 18.84 -18.22
C PRO A 196 -18.83 19.37 -19.60
N LYS A 197 -19.51 20.52 -19.66
CA LYS A 197 -19.86 21.20 -20.91
C LYS A 197 -18.61 21.60 -21.71
N THR A 198 -17.61 22.21 -21.08
CA THR A 198 -16.35 22.61 -21.73
C THR A 198 -15.63 21.44 -22.39
N CYS A 199 -15.60 20.27 -21.75
CA CYS A 199 -14.94 19.09 -22.30
C CYS A 199 -15.73 18.43 -23.44
N SER A 200 -17.05 18.59 -23.47
CA SER A 200 -17.92 17.74 -24.29
C SER A 200 -18.61 18.45 -25.45
N GLU A 201 -18.89 19.76 -25.35
CA GLU A 201 -19.71 20.51 -26.32
C GLU A 201 -19.22 20.43 -27.76
N ASN A 202 -17.95 20.09 -28.00
CA ASN A 202 -17.39 19.95 -29.35
C ASN A 202 -16.54 18.69 -29.56
N CYS A 203 -16.37 17.81 -28.56
CA CYS A 203 -15.36 16.73 -28.63
C CYS A 203 -15.75 15.40 -27.94
N HIS A 204 -16.44 15.43 -26.81
CA HIS A 204 -16.71 14.24 -25.99
C HIS A 204 -18.21 14.06 -25.73
N GLU A 205 -19.02 14.21 -26.78
CA GLU A 205 -20.48 14.19 -26.71
C GLU A 205 -21.03 12.86 -26.15
N GLU A 206 -20.51 11.72 -26.61
CA GLU A 206 -20.92 10.38 -26.13
C GLU A 206 -20.62 10.20 -24.63
N GLN A 207 -19.46 10.69 -24.18
CA GLN A 207 -19.09 10.63 -22.76
C GLN A 207 -19.97 11.56 -21.91
N LEU A 208 -20.40 12.70 -22.45
CA LEU A 208 -21.35 13.58 -21.77
C LEU A 208 -22.71 12.93 -21.59
N GLU A 209 -23.23 12.23 -22.61
CA GLU A 209 -24.53 11.57 -22.54
C GLU A 209 -24.57 10.58 -21.38
N THR A 210 -23.56 9.70 -21.29
CA THR A 210 -23.45 8.72 -20.21
C THR A 210 -23.17 9.37 -18.85
N TYR A 211 -22.32 10.39 -18.81
CA TYR A 211 -22.02 11.14 -17.58
C TYR A 211 -23.25 11.89 -17.04
N ALA A 212 -24.02 12.55 -17.90
CA ALA A 212 -25.20 13.32 -17.52
C ALA A 212 -26.29 12.43 -16.91
N ALA A 213 -26.38 11.17 -17.34
CA ALA A 213 -27.27 10.17 -16.77
C ALA A 213 -26.77 9.54 -15.45
N SER A 214 -25.50 9.76 -15.08
CA SER A 214 -24.91 9.23 -13.85
C SER A 214 -25.29 10.02 -12.61
N VAL A 215 -25.07 9.44 -11.43
CA VAL A 215 -25.28 10.14 -10.15
C VAL A 215 -24.42 11.40 -10.05
N HIS A 216 -23.18 11.38 -10.54
CA HIS A 216 -22.33 12.56 -10.49
C HIS A 216 -22.83 13.67 -11.43
N GLY A 217 -23.28 13.29 -12.63
CA GLY A 217 -23.83 14.22 -13.61
C GLY A 217 -25.14 14.85 -13.13
N GLN A 218 -26.07 14.06 -12.60
CA GLN A 218 -27.33 14.54 -12.03
C GLN A 218 -27.11 15.50 -10.85
N GLU A 219 -26.16 15.20 -9.97
CA GLU A 219 -25.78 16.11 -8.88
C GLU A 219 -25.26 17.46 -9.40
N ILE A 220 -24.56 17.48 -10.53
CA ILE A 220 -24.10 18.72 -11.16
C ILE A 220 -25.24 19.46 -11.87
N SER A 221 -25.99 18.77 -12.75
CA SER A 221 -26.98 19.41 -13.62
C SER A 221 -28.24 19.83 -12.87
N GLU A 222 -28.78 18.96 -12.02
CA GLU A 222 -30.07 19.17 -11.34
C GLU A 222 -29.90 19.92 -10.02
N LYS A 223 -28.88 19.54 -9.24
CA LYS A 223 -28.69 20.04 -7.86
C LYS A 223 -27.62 21.11 -7.73
N GLN A 224 -26.88 21.40 -8.81
CA GLN A 224 -25.77 22.37 -8.82
C GLN A 224 -24.74 22.08 -7.70
N ASN A 225 -24.52 20.80 -7.39
CA ASN A 225 -23.64 20.36 -6.31
C ASN A 225 -22.17 20.48 -6.73
N VAL A 226 -21.54 21.58 -6.35
CA VAL A 226 -20.13 21.89 -6.65
C VAL A 226 -19.11 20.88 -6.11
N LYS A 227 -19.51 19.98 -5.21
CA LYS A 227 -18.68 18.90 -4.66
C LYS A 227 -18.76 17.61 -5.46
N SER A 228 -19.71 17.50 -6.39
CA SER A 228 -19.81 16.33 -7.27
C SER A 228 -18.63 16.29 -8.24
N ALA A 229 -18.24 15.08 -8.64
CA ALA A 229 -17.09 14.85 -9.49
C ALA A 229 -17.35 15.32 -10.93
N VAL A 230 -16.41 16.06 -11.51
CA VAL A 230 -16.41 16.49 -12.91
C VAL A 230 -15.26 15.85 -13.69
N CYS A 231 -15.23 16.00 -15.01
CA CYS A 231 -14.24 15.36 -15.89
C CYS A 231 -12.78 15.56 -15.43
N SER A 232 -12.46 16.77 -14.95
CA SER A 232 -11.10 17.13 -14.53
C SER A 232 -10.65 16.51 -13.21
N ASP A 233 -11.56 15.99 -12.38
CA ASP A 233 -11.19 15.30 -11.14
C ASP A 233 -10.61 13.91 -11.40
N CYS A 234 -10.98 13.30 -12.53
CA CYS A 234 -10.46 12.00 -12.95
C CYS A 234 -9.35 12.11 -14.01
N HIS A 235 -9.49 13.04 -14.96
CA HIS A 235 -8.57 13.16 -16.11
C HIS A 235 -7.48 14.22 -15.94
N GLY A 236 -7.58 15.09 -14.94
CA GLY A 236 -6.79 16.33 -14.89
C GLY A 236 -7.34 17.39 -15.86
N SER A 237 -6.72 18.57 -15.88
CA SER A 237 -7.18 19.69 -16.75
C SER A 237 -6.23 19.97 -17.90
N HIS A 238 -4.92 19.84 -17.68
CA HIS A 238 -3.89 20.12 -18.68
C HIS A 238 -3.01 18.89 -18.96
N GLU A 239 -3.11 17.83 -18.17
CA GLU A 239 -2.29 16.62 -18.24
C GLU A 239 -3.08 15.38 -18.70
N VAL A 240 -4.17 15.60 -19.46
CA VAL A 240 -5.09 14.55 -19.91
C VAL A 240 -4.33 13.44 -20.66
N GLY A 241 -4.28 12.26 -20.06
CA GLY A 241 -3.44 11.14 -20.47
C GLY A 241 -4.20 9.93 -21.01
N ASN A 242 -3.47 8.84 -21.26
CA ASN A 242 -4.04 7.57 -21.71
C ASN A 242 -4.74 6.86 -20.55
N SER A 243 -6.06 6.70 -20.61
CA SER A 243 -6.85 5.98 -19.61
C SER A 243 -6.48 4.49 -19.47
N SER A 244 -5.86 3.91 -20.51
CA SER A 244 -5.41 2.52 -20.50
C SER A 244 -4.06 2.31 -19.82
N ALA A 245 -3.31 3.38 -19.54
CA ALA A 245 -1.99 3.27 -18.92
C ALA A 245 -2.07 2.87 -17.44
N ILE A 246 -1.11 2.09 -16.96
CA ILE A 246 -1.04 1.62 -15.57
C ILE A 246 -1.10 2.79 -14.57
N PRO A 247 -0.33 3.89 -14.71
CA PRO A 247 -0.41 5.00 -13.76
C PRO A 247 -1.81 5.62 -13.66
N PHE A 248 -2.53 5.72 -14.77
CA PHE A 248 -3.90 6.24 -14.75
C PHE A 248 -4.84 5.29 -13.99
N LYS A 249 -4.83 4.00 -14.33
CA LYS A 249 -5.67 2.99 -13.68
C LYS A 249 -5.46 2.91 -12.17
N LEU A 250 -4.22 3.07 -11.71
CA LEU A 250 -3.89 3.10 -10.28
C LEU A 250 -4.33 4.42 -9.62
N GLY A 251 -4.13 5.55 -10.31
CA GLY A 251 -4.51 6.88 -9.80
C GLY A 251 -6.02 7.05 -9.62
N VAL A 252 -6.85 6.41 -10.44
CA VAL A 252 -8.32 6.52 -10.35
C VAL A 252 -8.86 6.10 -8.98
N ALA A 253 -8.27 5.09 -8.32
CA ALA A 253 -8.71 4.68 -6.99
C ALA A 253 -8.58 5.83 -5.95
N GLU A 254 -7.47 6.56 -6.02
CA GLU A 254 -7.24 7.73 -5.16
C GLU A 254 -8.14 8.91 -5.56
N ASN A 255 -8.43 9.09 -6.85
CA ASN A 255 -9.35 10.12 -7.33
C ASN A 255 -10.75 9.92 -6.74
N CYS A 256 -11.30 8.71 -6.78
CA CYS A 256 -12.57 8.39 -6.13
C CYS A 256 -12.49 8.58 -4.61
N GLY A 257 -11.38 8.16 -4.00
CA GLY A 257 -11.15 8.25 -2.57
C GLY A 257 -11.05 9.66 -2.00
N SER A 258 -10.72 10.66 -2.83
CA SER A 258 -10.67 12.07 -2.41
C SER A 258 -12.01 12.61 -1.90
N CYS A 259 -13.12 12.02 -2.35
CA CYS A 259 -14.47 12.28 -1.82
C CYS A 259 -15.07 11.07 -1.08
N HIS A 260 -14.65 9.84 -1.41
CA HIS A 260 -15.16 8.59 -0.84
C HIS A 260 -14.15 7.87 0.06
N GLU A 261 -13.57 8.60 1.01
CA GLU A 261 -12.48 8.11 1.87
C GLU A 261 -12.80 6.77 2.57
N ALA A 262 -14.02 6.64 3.13
CA ALA A 262 -14.46 5.41 3.80
C ALA A 262 -14.56 4.21 2.84
N ASN A 263 -15.03 4.42 1.61
CA ASN A 263 -15.10 3.37 0.61
C ASN A 263 -13.71 3.00 0.08
N LEU A 264 -12.80 3.98 -0.05
CA LEU A 264 -11.40 3.73 -0.39
C LEU A 264 -10.73 2.88 0.70
N LYS A 265 -10.92 3.22 1.98
CA LYS A 265 -10.36 2.46 3.11
C LYS A 265 -10.82 1.01 3.11
N SER A 266 -12.13 0.77 2.99
CA SER A 266 -12.68 -0.59 2.95
C SER A 266 -12.27 -1.36 1.69
N TYR A 267 -12.18 -0.70 0.54
CA TYR A 267 -11.66 -1.30 -0.69
C TYR A 267 -10.19 -1.71 -0.55
N LYS A 268 -9.33 -0.85 0.00
CA LYS A 268 -7.90 -1.13 0.24
C LYS A 268 -7.67 -2.34 1.15
N ALA A 269 -8.62 -2.65 2.03
CA ALA A 269 -8.57 -3.85 2.88
C ALA A 269 -8.92 -5.15 2.14
N THR A 270 -9.49 -5.08 0.93
CA THR A 270 -9.75 -6.27 0.10
C THR A 270 -8.51 -6.67 -0.70
N TYR A 271 -8.45 -7.93 -1.15
CA TYR A 271 -7.39 -8.39 -2.05
C TYR A 271 -7.21 -7.50 -3.29
N HIS A 272 -8.30 -7.04 -3.91
CA HIS A 272 -8.23 -6.14 -5.08
C HIS A 272 -7.54 -4.81 -4.75
N GLY A 273 -7.89 -4.23 -3.60
CA GLY A 273 -7.30 -2.98 -3.13
C GLY A 273 -5.87 -3.15 -2.63
N GLN A 274 -5.54 -4.24 -1.94
CA GLN A 274 -4.17 -4.54 -1.49
C GLN A 274 -3.21 -4.62 -2.68
N ILE A 275 -3.57 -5.35 -3.73
CA ILE A 275 -2.74 -5.46 -4.95
C ILE A 275 -2.64 -4.12 -5.70
N THR A 276 -3.73 -3.35 -5.76
CA THR A 276 -3.72 -2.01 -6.36
C THR A 276 -2.79 -1.07 -5.59
N THR A 277 -2.82 -1.13 -4.25
CA THR A 277 -1.99 -0.33 -3.36
C THR A 277 -0.50 -0.68 -3.51
N LEU A 278 -0.19 -1.95 -3.77
CA LEU A 278 1.17 -2.40 -4.11
C LEU A 278 1.66 -1.91 -5.49
N GLY A 279 0.79 -1.25 -6.27
CA GLY A 279 1.12 -0.65 -7.56
C GLY A 279 0.87 -1.56 -8.76
N TYR A 280 0.01 -2.56 -8.63
CA TYR A 280 -0.33 -3.49 -9.71
C TYR A 280 -1.76 -3.27 -10.21
N ALA A 281 -1.93 -3.11 -11.53
CA ALA A 281 -3.21 -2.75 -12.14
C ALA A 281 -4.06 -3.95 -12.60
N ASN A 282 -3.66 -5.19 -12.26
CA ASN A 282 -4.24 -6.43 -12.78
C ASN A 282 -5.41 -7.01 -11.95
N THR A 283 -5.79 -6.39 -10.83
CA THR A 283 -7.04 -6.69 -10.10
C THR A 283 -8.18 -5.79 -10.53
N ALA A 284 -9.39 -5.89 -9.95
CA ALA A 284 -10.43 -4.88 -10.16
C ALA A 284 -10.11 -3.57 -9.39
N LYS A 285 -10.60 -2.43 -9.87
CA LYS A 285 -10.63 -1.10 -9.25
C LYS A 285 -12.08 -0.59 -9.15
N CYS A 286 -12.26 0.61 -8.59
CA CYS A 286 -13.57 1.26 -8.45
C CYS A 286 -14.37 1.26 -9.76
N PHE A 287 -13.76 1.68 -10.87
CA PHE A 287 -14.44 1.79 -12.18
C PHE A 287 -14.78 0.44 -12.81
N ASP A 288 -14.04 -0.63 -12.50
CA ASP A 288 -14.34 -1.98 -13.00
C ASP A 288 -15.66 -2.51 -12.40
N CYS A 289 -16.01 -2.09 -11.18
CA CYS A 289 -17.27 -2.48 -10.54
C CYS A 289 -18.39 -1.46 -10.77
N HIS A 290 -18.10 -0.16 -10.65
CA HIS A 290 -19.11 0.90 -10.67
C HIS A 290 -19.37 1.49 -12.07
N GLY A 291 -18.46 1.31 -13.04
CA GLY A 291 -18.45 2.07 -14.30
C GLY A 291 -17.58 3.32 -14.21
N SER A 292 -17.41 4.01 -15.33
CA SER A 292 -16.54 5.18 -15.43
C SER A 292 -17.33 6.48 -15.55
N HIS A 293 -18.21 6.57 -16.54
CA HIS A 293 -19.07 7.73 -16.77
C HIS A 293 -20.53 7.44 -16.42
N GLU A 294 -20.93 6.18 -16.39
CA GLU A 294 -22.29 5.68 -16.19
C GLU A 294 -22.55 5.20 -14.75
N ILE A 295 -21.93 5.87 -13.76
CA ILE A 295 -22.00 5.44 -12.35
C ILE A 295 -23.40 5.70 -11.79
N LEU A 296 -24.05 4.65 -11.27
CA LEU A 296 -25.39 4.71 -10.69
C LEU A 296 -25.39 4.33 -9.20
N GLU A 297 -26.41 4.76 -8.46
CA GLU A 297 -26.59 4.36 -7.06
C GLU A 297 -26.70 2.83 -6.94
N ALA A 298 -26.18 2.25 -5.85
CA ALA A 298 -26.15 0.79 -5.71
C ALA A 298 -27.54 0.13 -5.64
N LYS A 299 -28.58 0.88 -5.28
CA LYS A 299 -29.98 0.42 -5.24
C LYS A 299 -30.69 0.54 -6.59
N ASP A 300 -30.09 1.21 -7.57
CA ASP A 300 -30.66 1.33 -8.90
C ASP A 300 -30.55 -0.02 -9.64
N ALA A 301 -31.64 -0.49 -10.23
CA ALA A 301 -31.69 -1.78 -10.92
C ALA A 301 -30.77 -1.87 -12.15
N GLN A 302 -30.37 -0.73 -12.74
CA GLN A 302 -29.41 -0.66 -13.85
C GLN A 302 -27.96 -0.57 -13.36
N SER A 303 -27.72 -0.34 -12.07
CA SER A 303 -26.38 -0.24 -11.52
C SER A 303 -25.62 -1.56 -11.63
N LYS A 304 -24.36 -1.50 -12.07
CA LYS A 304 -23.47 -2.66 -12.16
C LYS A 304 -23.22 -3.32 -10.80
N VAL A 305 -23.38 -2.58 -9.70
CA VAL A 305 -23.18 -3.09 -8.33
C VAL A 305 -24.49 -3.46 -7.62
N HIS A 306 -25.64 -3.32 -8.30
CA HIS A 306 -26.93 -3.81 -7.82
C HIS A 306 -26.85 -5.31 -7.47
N SER A 307 -27.61 -5.77 -6.47
CA SER A 307 -27.59 -7.18 -6.03
C SER A 307 -27.76 -8.16 -7.19
N ASP A 308 -28.65 -7.83 -8.12
CA ASP A 308 -29.05 -8.70 -9.22
C ASP A 308 -28.05 -8.66 -10.38
N ASN A 309 -27.25 -7.59 -10.48
CA ASN A 309 -26.23 -7.41 -11.53
C ASN A 309 -24.83 -7.79 -11.07
N ARG A 310 -24.57 -7.83 -9.76
CA ARG A 310 -23.23 -7.99 -9.19
C ARG A 310 -22.49 -9.21 -9.72
N MET A 311 -23.18 -10.34 -9.87
CA MET A 311 -22.55 -11.55 -10.44
C MET A 311 -22.10 -11.37 -11.88
N LYS A 312 -22.87 -10.65 -12.69
CA LYS A 312 -22.47 -10.28 -14.06
C LYS A 312 -21.22 -9.39 -14.04
N THR A 313 -21.13 -8.48 -13.08
CA THR A 313 -19.98 -7.61 -12.87
C THR A 313 -18.74 -8.38 -12.45
N CYS A 314 -18.84 -9.28 -11.45
CA CYS A 314 -17.72 -10.17 -11.08
C CYS A 314 -17.21 -10.98 -12.27
N ARG A 315 -18.13 -11.50 -13.10
CA ARG A 315 -17.82 -12.29 -14.31
C ARG A 315 -17.21 -11.49 -15.46
N GLN A 316 -17.08 -10.16 -15.36
CA GLN A 316 -16.27 -9.42 -16.34
C GLN A 316 -14.80 -9.85 -16.27
N CYS A 317 -14.31 -10.16 -15.07
CA CYS A 317 -12.96 -10.68 -14.84
C CYS A 317 -12.95 -12.16 -14.46
N HIS A 318 -13.90 -12.62 -13.65
CA HIS A 318 -14.03 -14.00 -13.18
C HIS A 318 -14.98 -14.82 -14.07
N ASN A 319 -14.59 -15.08 -15.34
CA ASN A 319 -15.41 -15.83 -16.31
C ASN A 319 -14.77 -17.16 -16.75
N GLY A 320 -13.76 -17.64 -16.02
CA GLY A 320 -13.03 -18.86 -16.38
C GLY A 320 -12.13 -18.72 -17.61
N LYS A 321 -11.99 -17.51 -18.18
CA LYS A 321 -11.02 -17.19 -19.24
C LYS A 321 -9.83 -16.47 -18.62
N LYS A 322 -8.62 -16.75 -19.14
CA LYS A 322 -7.33 -16.41 -18.49
C LYS A 322 -7.25 -17.10 -17.12
N GLU A 323 -6.14 -16.96 -16.41
CA GLU A 323 -5.81 -17.72 -15.18
C GLU A 323 -6.74 -17.46 -13.97
N LEU A 324 -7.92 -16.86 -14.19
CA LEU A 324 -8.94 -16.56 -13.18
C LEU A 324 -10.14 -17.49 -13.33
N ALA A 325 -10.50 -18.16 -12.23
CA ALA A 325 -11.67 -19.03 -12.18
C ALA A 325 -12.99 -18.23 -12.35
N ASP A 326 -14.03 -18.92 -12.83
CA ASP A 326 -15.39 -18.37 -12.90
C ASP A 326 -15.92 -18.04 -11.50
N ALA A 327 -16.66 -16.92 -11.37
CA ALA A 327 -17.26 -16.51 -10.11
C ALA A 327 -18.44 -17.44 -9.76
N PRO A 328 -18.35 -18.22 -8.67
CA PRO A 328 -19.42 -19.11 -8.26
C PRO A 328 -20.57 -18.33 -7.61
N VAL A 329 -21.75 -18.93 -7.55
CA VAL A 329 -22.99 -18.26 -7.08
C VAL A 329 -22.88 -17.67 -5.68
N GLY A 330 -22.09 -18.28 -4.79
CA GLY A 330 -21.87 -17.77 -3.43
C GLY A 330 -21.30 -16.36 -3.41
N PHE A 331 -20.51 -15.97 -4.43
CA PHE A 331 -19.87 -14.65 -4.51
C PHE A 331 -20.87 -13.48 -4.54
N ALA A 332 -22.14 -13.73 -4.86
CA ALA A 332 -23.17 -12.69 -4.85
C ALA A 332 -23.26 -11.95 -3.50
N SER A 333 -22.99 -12.67 -2.40
CA SER A 333 -23.01 -12.13 -1.03
C SER A 333 -21.65 -11.67 -0.50
N PHE A 334 -20.58 -11.74 -1.32
CA PHE A 334 -19.29 -11.13 -0.97
C PHE A 334 -19.44 -9.62 -0.82
N GLN A 335 -18.73 -9.04 0.14
CA GLN A 335 -18.80 -7.61 0.46
C GLN A 335 -17.48 -6.90 0.09
N PRO A 336 -17.39 -6.25 -1.09
CA PRO A 336 -16.17 -5.55 -1.53
C PRO A 336 -15.82 -4.30 -0.72
N HIS A 337 -16.77 -3.81 0.09
CA HIS A 337 -16.59 -2.67 1.01
C HIS A 337 -16.91 -3.04 2.45
N GLY A 338 -16.93 -4.34 2.78
CA GLY A 338 -17.23 -4.81 4.13
C GLY A 338 -16.13 -4.41 5.12
N HIS A 339 -16.51 -3.86 6.27
CA HIS A 339 -15.59 -3.47 7.33
C HIS A 339 -16.19 -3.71 8.72
N SER A 340 -15.34 -3.83 9.74
CA SER A 340 -15.75 -4.09 11.12
C SER A 340 -16.31 -2.87 11.86
N GLY A 341 -16.30 -1.69 11.26
CA GLY A 341 -16.87 -0.46 11.84
C GLY A 341 -18.40 -0.34 11.78
N ASP A 342 -19.11 -1.26 11.12
CA ASP A 342 -20.57 -1.18 10.92
C ASP A 342 -21.20 -2.57 11.15
N PHE A 343 -21.72 -2.78 12.35
CA PHE A 343 -22.36 -4.05 12.74
C PHE A 343 -23.71 -4.25 12.05
N GLU A 344 -24.48 -3.18 11.82
CA GLU A 344 -25.81 -3.28 11.22
C GLU A 344 -25.72 -3.79 9.78
N ARG A 345 -24.69 -3.34 9.05
CA ARG A 345 -24.47 -3.73 7.65
C ARG A 345 -23.61 -4.98 7.49
N TYR A 346 -22.63 -5.19 8.38
CA TYR A 346 -21.64 -6.26 8.26
C TYR A 346 -21.45 -7.09 9.55
N PRO A 347 -22.52 -7.72 10.09
CA PRO A 347 -22.46 -8.37 11.39
C PRO A 347 -21.44 -9.52 11.43
N GLN A 348 -21.30 -10.30 10.36
CA GLN A 348 -20.36 -11.44 10.31
C GLN A 348 -18.89 -10.97 10.35
N ILE A 349 -18.59 -9.88 9.64
CA ILE A 349 -17.25 -9.25 9.61
C ILE A 349 -16.92 -8.68 10.98
N TRP A 350 -17.87 -7.97 11.60
CA TRP A 350 -17.70 -7.44 12.95
C TRP A 350 -17.44 -8.55 13.98
N VAL A 351 -18.24 -9.62 13.98
CA VAL A 351 -18.08 -10.74 14.93
C VAL A 351 -16.73 -11.42 14.75
N ALA A 352 -16.35 -11.72 13.50
CA ALA A 352 -15.04 -12.31 13.19
C ALA A 352 -13.89 -11.43 13.68
N TRP A 353 -13.96 -10.12 13.43
CA TRP A 353 -12.99 -9.15 13.90
C TRP A 353 -12.89 -9.12 15.43
N GLN A 354 -14.00 -9.09 16.14
CA GLN A 354 -14.01 -9.08 17.60
C GLN A 354 -13.41 -10.35 18.19
N ILE A 355 -13.74 -11.53 17.64
CA ILE A 355 -13.16 -12.80 18.08
C ILE A 355 -11.63 -12.76 17.97
N MET A 356 -11.12 -12.35 16.80
CA MET A 356 -9.68 -12.27 16.58
C MET A 356 -9.02 -11.21 17.45
N LEU A 357 -9.61 -10.02 17.56
CA LEU A 357 -9.07 -8.94 18.39
C LEU A 357 -8.94 -9.37 19.87
N GLN A 358 -9.97 -10.00 20.44
CA GLN A 358 -9.94 -10.48 21.82
C GLN A 358 -8.91 -11.59 22.01
N LEU A 359 -8.79 -12.50 21.03
CA LEU A 359 -7.78 -13.56 21.04
C LEU A 359 -6.36 -12.97 21.03
N LEU A 360 -6.09 -12.01 20.14
CA LEU A 360 -4.79 -11.34 20.01
C LEU A 360 -4.44 -10.59 21.31
N VAL A 361 -5.32 -9.70 21.76
CA VAL A 361 -5.09 -8.89 22.97
C VAL A 361 -4.92 -9.79 24.20
N GLY A 362 -5.79 -10.79 24.38
CA GLY A 362 -5.71 -11.72 25.51
C GLY A 362 -4.41 -12.53 25.51
N THR A 363 -4.03 -13.08 24.36
CA THR A 363 -2.80 -13.88 24.22
C THR A 363 -1.56 -13.04 24.47
N PHE A 364 -1.42 -11.89 23.81
CA PHE A 364 -0.23 -11.04 24.01
C PHE A 364 -0.17 -10.46 25.42
N ALA A 365 -1.29 -9.99 25.98
CA ALA A 365 -1.30 -9.49 27.35
C ALA A 365 -0.84 -10.55 28.34
N PHE A 366 -1.31 -11.79 28.21
CA PHE A 366 -0.89 -12.88 29.09
C PHE A 366 0.60 -13.22 28.93
N PHE A 367 1.07 -13.50 27.70
CA PHE A 367 2.42 -14.02 27.50
C PHE A 367 3.51 -12.96 27.61
N TRP A 368 3.25 -11.70 27.22
CA TRP A 368 4.20 -10.62 27.44
C TRP A 368 4.27 -10.20 28.90
N LEU A 369 3.15 -10.20 29.64
CA LEU A 369 3.18 -10.01 31.09
C LEU A 369 3.99 -11.13 31.76
N HIS A 370 3.75 -12.38 31.37
CA HIS A 370 4.49 -13.53 31.88
C HIS A 370 6.01 -13.39 31.63
N THR A 371 6.39 -13.06 30.39
CA THR A 371 7.79 -12.80 30.00
C THR A 371 8.41 -11.64 30.81
N ALA A 372 7.68 -10.52 30.96
CA ALA A 372 8.15 -9.37 31.71
C ALA A 372 8.33 -9.69 33.20
N LEU A 373 7.38 -10.41 33.80
CA LEU A 373 7.46 -10.87 35.19
C LEU A 373 8.63 -11.82 35.41
N TRP A 374 8.94 -12.67 34.43
CA TRP A 374 10.12 -13.53 34.47
C TRP A 374 11.40 -12.71 34.51
N PHE A 375 11.58 -11.78 33.57
CA PHE A 375 12.74 -10.89 33.55
C PHE A 375 12.87 -10.09 34.85
N TYR A 376 11.77 -9.52 35.34
CA TYR A 376 11.73 -8.79 36.60
C TYR A 376 12.22 -9.66 37.77
N ARG A 377 11.70 -10.89 37.88
CA ARG A 377 12.03 -11.79 38.98
C ARG A 377 13.47 -12.23 38.92
N GLU A 378 13.95 -12.65 37.75
CA GLU A 378 15.33 -13.05 37.57
C GLU A 378 16.31 -11.90 37.80
N TYR A 379 15.99 -10.69 37.34
CA TYR A 379 16.78 -9.50 37.62
C TYR A 379 16.88 -9.23 39.12
N LYS A 380 15.76 -9.30 39.84
CA LYS A 380 15.71 -9.13 41.29
C LYS A 380 16.52 -10.20 42.02
N GLU A 381 16.35 -11.46 41.65
CA GLU A 381 17.12 -12.57 42.21
C GLU A 381 18.60 -12.41 41.91
N ARG A 382 19.02 -12.00 40.71
CA ARG A 382 20.43 -11.73 40.37
C ARG A 382 21.02 -10.60 41.21
N ARG A 383 20.27 -9.51 41.44
CA ARG A 383 20.70 -8.42 42.35
C ARG A 383 20.83 -8.86 43.80
N GLN A 384 20.02 -9.82 44.23
CA GLN A 384 20.06 -10.39 45.58
C GLN A 384 21.12 -11.50 45.72
N LEU A 385 21.38 -12.26 44.64
CA LEU A 385 22.25 -13.44 44.55
C LEU A 385 23.67 -13.13 44.04
N SER A 386 24.07 -11.87 43.82
CA SER A 386 25.49 -11.47 43.86
C SER A 386 26.18 -11.84 45.20
N ARG A 387 25.46 -12.47 46.14
CA ARG A 387 25.93 -12.99 47.43
C ARG A 387 25.83 -14.51 47.65
N HIS A 388 25.30 -15.34 46.72
CA HIS A 388 25.26 -16.81 46.91
C HIS A 388 25.56 -17.60 45.63
N PRO A 389 26.35 -18.70 45.69
CA PRO A 389 26.67 -19.53 44.54
C PRO A 389 25.40 -20.23 44.01
N ARG A 390 25.24 -20.29 42.69
CA ARG A 390 24.20 -21.10 42.05
C ARG A 390 24.39 -22.56 42.48
N ILE A 391 23.27 -23.21 42.80
CA ILE A 391 23.14 -24.61 43.21
C ILE A 391 24.23 -25.46 42.53
N LYS A 392 25.21 -25.89 43.32
CA LYS A 392 26.13 -26.94 42.90
C LYS A 392 25.28 -28.20 42.76
N ALA A 393 24.93 -28.57 41.53
CA ALA A 393 24.57 -29.96 41.29
C ALA A 393 25.74 -30.79 41.84
N GLU A 394 25.46 -31.78 42.68
CA GLU A 394 26.47 -32.73 43.13
C GLU A 394 27.25 -33.21 41.90
N ALA A 395 28.58 -33.14 41.98
CA ALA A 395 29.46 -33.45 40.86
C ALA A 395 29.09 -34.82 40.29
N LEU A 396 28.91 -34.89 38.97
CA LEU A 396 28.67 -36.15 38.30
C LEU A 396 29.84 -37.10 38.60
N PRO A 397 29.58 -38.41 38.77
CA PRO A 397 30.64 -39.42 38.81
C PRO A 397 31.60 -39.23 37.65
N ALA A 398 32.91 -39.40 37.88
CA ALA A 398 33.96 -39.12 36.89
C ALA A 398 33.71 -39.82 35.54
N GLU A 399 33.07 -40.99 35.55
CA GLU A 399 32.73 -41.81 34.38
C GLU A 399 31.63 -41.20 33.49
N LEU A 400 30.80 -40.31 34.06
CA LEU A 400 29.66 -39.67 33.39
C LEU A 400 29.95 -38.21 33.00
N GLN A 401 31.13 -37.69 33.35
CA GLN A 401 31.54 -36.33 32.96
C GLN A 401 31.71 -36.21 31.45
N GLY A 402 31.15 -35.15 30.85
CA GLY A 402 31.20 -34.91 29.40
C GLY A 402 30.25 -35.77 28.56
N ARG A 403 29.45 -36.66 29.17
CA ARG A 403 28.39 -37.39 28.46
C ARG A 403 27.19 -36.49 28.19
N HIS A 404 26.49 -36.80 27.11
CA HIS A 404 25.28 -36.10 26.70
C HIS A 404 24.07 -37.02 26.73
N VAL A 405 22.87 -36.46 26.84
CA VAL A 405 21.59 -37.18 26.73
C VAL A 405 20.94 -36.83 25.39
N LYS A 406 20.50 -37.84 24.63
CA LYS A 406 19.80 -37.63 23.36
C LYS A 406 18.36 -37.17 23.61
N ARG A 407 18.06 -35.91 23.27
CA ARG A 407 16.72 -35.32 23.39
C ARG A 407 15.90 -35.47 22.10
N PHE A 408 16.48 -35.14 20.96
CA PHE A 408 15.78 -35.13 19.66
C PHE A 408 16.49 -35.98 18.61
N SER A 409 15.71 -36.79 17.88
CA SER A 409 16.21 -37.58 16.75
C SER A 409 16.51 -36.67 15.53
N LEU A 410 17.20 -37.19 14.51
CA LEU A 410 17.42 -36.43 13.27
C LEU A 410 16.11 -36.02 12.59
N THR A 411 15.12 -36.92 12.55
CA THR A 411 13.83 -36.68 11.91
C THR A 411 13.11 -35.46 12.49
N TRP A 412 13.06 -35.34 13.82
CA TRP A 412 12.40 -34.20 14.47
C TRP A 412 13.10 -32.88 14.22
N ARG A 413 14.43 -32.90 14.14
CA ARG A 413 15.22 -31.68 13.87
C ARG A 413 15.03 -31.19 12.43
N ILE A 414 14.98 -32.11 11.47
CA ILE A 414 14.68 -31.79 10.07
C ILE A 414 13.25 -31.28 9.96
N ALA A 415 12.27 -31.97 10.56
CA ALA A 415 10.88 -31.53 10.57
C ALA A 415 10.73 -30.11 11.14
N HIS A 416 11.38 -29.83 12.28
CA HIS A 416 11.40 -28.50 12.89
C HIS A 416 12.02 -27.45 11.96
N LEU A 417 13.21 -27.72 11.40
CA LEU A 417 13.90 -26.77 10.52
C LEU A 417 13.06 -26.46 9.27
N THR A 418 12.52 -27.49 8.62
CA THR A 418 11.65 -27.33 7.44
C THR A 418 10.39 -26.54 7.78
N PHE A 419 9.76 -26.82 8.93
CA PHE A 419 8.57 -26.12 9.40
C PHE A 419 8.87 -24.63 9.68
N ALA A 420 9.96 -24.34 10.38
CA ALA A 420 10.39 -22.97 10.70
C ALA A 420 10.73 -22.16 9.43
N LEU A 421 11.49 -22.74 8.50
CA LEU A 421 11.83 -22.08 7.23
C LEU A 421 10.58 -21.81 6.39
N SER A 422 9.64 -22.77 6.32
CA SER A 422 8.39 -22.61 5.58
C SER A 422 7.55 -21.47 6.17
N LEU A 423 7.43 -21.40 7.50
CA LEU A 423 6.75 -20.31 8.19
C LEU A 423 7.38 -18.94 7.90
N MET A 424 8.70 -18.85 7.91
CA MET A 424 9.41 -17.60 7.60
C MET A 424 9.15 -17.14 6.16
N ILE A 425 9.11 -18.06 5.20
CA ILE A 425 8.80 -17.74 3.80
C ILE A 425 7.32 -17.36 3.64
N LEU A 426 6.40 -18.05 4.32
CA LEU A 426 4.98 -17.69 4.38
C LEU A 426 4.79 -16.27 4.93
N THR A 427 5.55 -15.91 5.96
CA THR A 427 5.58 -14.55 6.52
C THR A 427 6.11 -13.54 5.50
N LEU A 428 7.26 -13.84 4.87
CA LEU A 428 7.89 -12.95 3.89
C LEU A 428 7.00 -12.66 2.69
N THR A 429 6.19 -13.64 2.27
CA THR A 429 5.27 -13.52 1.13
C THR A 429 3.91 -12.94 1.49
N GLY A 430 3.40 -13.23 2.71
CA GLY A 430 2.08 -12.77 3.15
C GLY A 430 2.07 -11.33 3.70
N MET A 431 3.10 -10.92 4.45
CA MET A 431 3.12 -9.61 5.11
C MET A 431 3.10 -8.40 4.16
N PRO A 432 3.76 -8.40 2.98
CA PRO A 432 3.61 -7.30 2.02
C PRO A 432 2.17 -7.14 1.51
N LEU A 433 1.40 -8.23 1.44
CA LEU A 433 -0.02 -8.18 1.06
C LEU A 433 -0.90 -7.69 2.22
N PHE A 434 -0.58 -8.12 3.45
CA PHE A 434 -1.31 -7.74 4.66
C PHE A 434 -1.10 -6.25 5.02
N TYR A 435 0.10 -5.71 4.79
CA TYR A 435 0.45 -4.29 4.99
C TYR A 435 0.87 -3.61 3.68
N PRO A 436 -0.03 -3.41 2.71
CA PRO A 436 0.34 -2.96 1.37
C PRO A 436 0.83 -1.50 1.32
N ASP A 437 0.39 -0.67 2.27
CA ASP A 437 0.83 0.73 2.42
C ASP A 437 2.20 0.86 3.12
N ALA A 438 2.75 -0.22 3.67
CA ALA A 438 4.03 -0.15 4.37
C ALA A 438 5.17 0.22 3.40
N PRO A 439 6.15 1.06 3.81
CA PRO A 439 7.20 1.56 2.91
C PRO A 439 8.02 0.47 2.20
N TRP A 440 8.14 -0.70 2.82
CA TRP A 440 8.89 -1.84 2.28
C TRP A 440 8.04 -2.77 1.42
N ALA A 441 6.70 -2.71 1.51
CA ALA A 441 5.82 -3.74 0.95
C ALA A 441 5.88 -3.82 -0.58
N ALA A 442 5.72 -2.69 -1.27
CA ALA A 442 5.80 -2.64 -2.73
C ALA A 442 7.20 -3.03 -3.26
N GLY A 443 8.27 -2.63 -2.54
CA GLY A 443 9.65 -3.00 -2.88
C GLY A 443 9.89 -4.50 -2.73
N LEU A 444 9.47 -5.08 -1.60
CA LEU A 444 9.59 -6.50 -1.32
C LEU A 444 8.73 -7.34 -2.29
N MET A 445 7.51 -6.90 -2.61
CA MET A 445 6.66 -7.58 -3.58
C MET A 445 7.31 -7.64 -4.97
N ARG A 446 7.98 -6.56 -5.40
CA ARG A 446 8.77 -6.56 -6.65
C ARG A 446 9.96 -7.52 -6.58
N LEU A 447 10.67 -7.55 -5.46
CA LEU A 447 11.80 -8.46 -5.25
C LEU A 447 11.36 -9.94 -5.31
N LEU A 448 10.16 -10.26 -4.81
CA LEU A 448 9.57 -11.59 -4.89
C LEU A 448 9.06 -11.96 -6.30
N GLY A 449 9.14 -11.06 -7.28
CA GLY A 449 8.68 -11.28 -8.65
C GLY A 449 7.24 -10.83 -8.93
N GLY A 450 6.63 -10.09 -8.00
CA GLY A 450 5.24 -9.62 -8.09
C GLY A 450 4.22 -10.56 -7.42
N PRO A 451 2.95 -10.14 -7.34
CA PRO A 451 1.93 -10.83 -6.55
C PRO A 451 1.68 -12.27 -6.93
N GLU A 452 1.74 -12.59 -8.23
CA GLU A 452 1.48 -13.94 -8.73
C GLU A 452 2.58 -14.92 -8.30
N ILE A 453 3.84 -14.53 -8.51
CA ILE A 453 5.00 -15.34 -8.10
C ILE A 453 5.05 -15.44 -6.57
N ALA A 454 4.85 -14.34 -5.85
CA ALA A 454 4.77 -14.35 -4.39
C ALA A 454 3.67 -15.28 -3.88
N GLY A 455 2.48 -15.27 -4.50
CA GLY A 455 1.39 -16.17 -4.19
C GLY A 455 1.70 -17.64 -4.49
N ASN A 456 2.49 -17.94 -5.54
CA ASN A 456 2.97 -19.29 -5.82
C ASN A 456 3.96 -19.77 -4.75
N ILE A 457 4.94 -18.95 -4.39
CA ILE A 457 5.89 -19.24 -3.32
C ILE A 457 5.15 -19.49 -2.01
N HIS A 458 4.16 -18.65 -1.69
CA HIS A 458 3.33 -18.80 -0.49
C HIS A 458 2.63 -20.16 -0.46
N ARG A 459 1.92 -20.53 -1.53
CA ARG A 459 1.18 -21.80 -1.61
C ARG A 459 2.08 -23.02 -1.56
N VAL A 460 3.23 -23.00 -2.21
CA VAL A 460 4.22 -24.11 -2.13
C VAL A 460 4.69 -24.30 -0.69
N ASN A 461 5.01 -23.22 0.02
CA ASN A 461 5.43 -23.31 1.42
C ASN A 461 4.28 -23.69 2.35
N ALA A 462 3.04 -23.30 2.03
CA ALA A 462 1.86 -23.75 2.77
C ALA A 462 1.67 -25.27 2.66
N VAL A 463 1.90 -25.86 1.47
CA VAL A 463 1.85 -27.31 1.27
C VAL A 463 2.97 -28.01 2.03
N ILE A 464 4.21 -27.50 1.99
CA ILE A 464 5.34 -28.08 2.76
C ILE A 464 5.04 -28.04 4.26
N PHE A 465 4.58 -26.88 4.74
CA PHE A 465 4.21 -26.67 6.14
C PHE A 465 3.09 -27.62 6.60
N ALA A 466 2.02 -27.75 5.80
CA ALA A 466 0.94 -28.68 6.06
C ALA A 466 1.39 -30.15 6.00
N ALA A 467 2.25 -30.50 5.04
CA ALA A 467 2.77 -31.86 4.91
C ALA A 467 3.56 -32.30 6.15
N VAL A 468 4.42 -31.42 6.69
CA VAL A 468 5.14 -31.69 7.95
C VAL A 468 4.15 -31.86 9.12
N PHE A 469 3.12 -31.01 9.19
CA PHE A 469 2.10 -31.08 10.23
C PHE A 469 1.28 -32.39 10.19
N PHE A 470 0.77 -32.77 9.02
CA PHE A 470 -0.01 -34.00 8.86
C PHE A 470 0.85 -35.27 9.00
N TRP A 471 2.11 -35.23 8.54
CA TRP A 471 3.06 -36.31 8.79
C TRP A 471 3.28 -36.52 10.29
N HIS A 472 3.43 -35.44 11.05
CA HIS A 472 3.57 -35.48 12.51
C HIS A 472 2.34 -36.07 13.20
N LEU A 473 1.14 -35.64 12.81
CA LEU A 473 -0.12 -36.20 13.29
C LEU A 473 -0.22 -37.70 13.02
N LEU A 474 0.07 -38.13 11.79
CA LEU A 474 0.07 -39.53 11.40
C LEU A 474 1.10 -40.34 12.20
N TYR A 475 2.31 -39.81 12.36
CA TYR A 475 3.36 -40.44 13.14
C TYR A 475 2.91 -40.70 14.59
N ILE A 476 2.33 -39.69 15.25
CA ILE A 476 1.84 -39.81 16.62
C ILE A 476 0.69 -40.81 16.68
N ALA A 477 -0.30 -40.72 15.78
CA ALA A 477 -1.44 -41.62 15.75
C ALA A 477 -1.01 -43.08 15.59
N VAL A 478 -0.10 -43.37 14.68
CA VAL A 478 0.46 -44.72 14.48
C VAL A 478 1.22 -45.20 15.71
N ARG A 479 2.01 -44.32 16.35
CA ARG A 479 2.77 -44.68 17.56
C ARG A 479 1.85 -44.98 18.75
N ILE A 480 0.81 -44.18 18.96
CA ILE A 480 -0.21 -44.40 19.99
C ILE A 480 -0.98 -45.69 19.71
N ALA A 481 -1.38 -45.93 18.45
CA ALA A 481 -2.09 -47.15 18.08
C ALA A 481 -1.27 -48.43 18.33
N ARG A 482 0.04 -48.38 18.03
CA ARG A 482 0.96 -49.51 18.26
C ARG A 482 1.20 -49.82 19.74
N ASP A 483 1.16 -48.80 20.60
CA ASP A 483 1.42 -48.92 22.04
C ASP A 483 0.18 -48.60 22.88
N TRP A 484 -1.02 -48.85 22.33
CA TRP A 484 -2.30 -48.43 22.91
C TRP A 484 -2.49 -48.91 24.36
N LYS A 485 -2.01 -50.12 24.67
CA LYS A 485 -2.14 -50.73 26.00
C LYS A 485 -1.28 -50.06 27.07
N ASN A 486 -0.15 -49.47 26.70
CA ASN A 486 0.76 -48.80 27.64
C ASN A 486 0.67 -47.27 27.55
N PHE A 487 -0.10 -46.74 26.61
CA PHE A 487 -0.23 -45.31 26.41
C PHE A 487 -0.95 -44.62 27.58
N ARG A 488 -0.26 -43.68 28.21
CA ARG A 488 -0.80 -42.87 29.30
C ARG A 488 -1.10 -41.46 28.81
N PHE A 489 -2.37 -41.13 28.64
CA PHE A 489 -2.84 -39.80 28.18
C PHE A 489 -2.29 -38.63 29.01
N PHE A 490 -2.15 -38.81 30.31
CA PHE A 490 -1.59 -37.80 31.23
C PHE A 490 -0.26 -38.24 31.84
N GLY A 491 0.44 -39.15 31.17
CA GLY A 491 1.77 -39.59 31.57
C GLY A 491 2.85 -38.54 31.30
N PRO A 492 4.08 -38.77 31.79
CA PRO A 492 5.18 -37.82 31.65
C PRO A 492 5.66 -37.61 30.21
N ASN A 493 5.39 -38.57 29.32
CA ASN A 493 5.70 -38.46 27.90
C ASN A 493 4.60 -37.75 27.09
N SER A 494 3.47 -37.42 27.72
CA SER A 494 2.35 -36.77 27.07
C SER A 494 2.55 -35.25 26.98
N LEU A 495 2.19 -34.70 25.82
CA LEU A 495 2.12 -33.27 25.57
C LEU A 495 0.71 -32.71 25.82
N ILE A 496 -0.24 -33.54 26.28
CA ILE A 496 -1.60 -33.10 26.62
C ILE A 496 -1.55 -32.32 27.94
N PRO A 497 -2.04 -31.06 27.98
CA PRO A 497 -2.15 -30.30 29.22
C PRO A 497 -3.01 -31.01 30.27
N ASN A 498 -2.62 -30.94 31.53
CA ASN A 498 -3.30 -31.57 32.66
C ASN A 498 -3.33 -30.65 33.90
N LEU A 499 -3.95 -31.13 34.99
CA LEU A 499 -4.10 -30.32 36.21
C LEU A 499 -2.76 -29.97 36.89
N GLN A 500 -1.70 -30.76 36.69
CA GLN A 500 -0.37 -30.43 37.21
C GLN A 500 0.18 -29.18 36.50
N ASP A 501 -0.05 -29.03 35.19
CA ASP A 501 0.37 -27.83 34.45
C ASP A 501 -0.26 -26.55 35.03
N GLY A 502 -1.52 -26.63 35.45
CA GLY A 502 -2.20 -25.54 36.15
C GLY A 502 -1.57 -25.22 37.52
N LYS A 503 -1.21 -26.25 38.30
CA LYS A 503 -0.49 -26.07 39.58
C LYS A 503 0.89 -25.47 39.37
N ASP A 504 1.61 -25.92 38.35
CA ASP A 504 2.94 -25.45 37.99
C ASP A 504 2.90 -23.99 37.52
N MET A 505 1.89 -23.61 36.73
CA MET A 505 1.64 -22.23 36.34
C MET A 505 1.37 -21.34 37.56
N LEU A 506 0.48 -21.76 38.48
CA LEU A 506 0.22 -21.04 39.73
C LEU A 506 1.49 -20.93 40.60
N GLY A 507 2.29 -22.00 40.68
CA GLY A 507 3.59 -21.99 41.33
C GLY A 507 4.56 -20.98 40.71
N MET A 508 4.54 -20.87 39.37
CA MET A 508 5.36 -19.91 38.64
C MET A 508 4.95 -18.47 38.96
N PHE A 509 3.65 -18.15 38.97
CA PHE A 509 3.18 -16.83 39.38
C PHE A 509 3.50 -16.52 40.85
N LYS A 510 3.39 -17.50 41.76
CA LYS A 510 3.85 -17.34 43.14
C LYS A 510 5.34 -16.99 43.19
N TRP A 511 6.17 -17.67 42.40
CA TRP A 511 7.60 -17.37 42.28
C TRP A 511 7.86 -15.96 41.73
N PHE A 512 7.17 -15.55 40.66
CA PHE A 512 7.29 -14.20 40.10
C PHE A 512 7.07 -13.11 41.16
N PHE A 513 6.06 -13.29 42.02
CA PHE A 513 5.77 -12.36 43.12
C PHE A 513 6.57 -12.63 44.40
N GLY A 514 7.51 -13.58 44.39
CA GLY A 514 8.36 -13.93 45.54
C GLY A 514 7.63 -14.63 46.69
N LYS A 515 6.46 -15.20 46.43
CA LYS A 515 5.62 -15.94 47.39
C LYS A 515 5.91 -17.45 47.41
N GLY A 516 6.95 -17.90 46.71
CA GLY A 516 7.34 -19.31 46.62
C GLY A 516 8.67 -19.51 45.89
N GLN A 517 9.20 -20.74 45.94
CA GLN A 517 10.37 -21.14 45.16
C GLN A 517 9.99 -21.38 43.70
N ARG A 518 10.99 -21.33 42.80
CA ARG A 518 10.80 -21.67 41.39
C ARG A 518 10.34 -23.13 41.27
N PRO A 519 9.23 -23.43 40.55
CA PRO A 519 8.78 -24.80 40.37
C PRO A 519 9.82 -25.66 39.67
N VAL A 520 9.88 -26.94 40.03
CA VAL A 520 10.64 -27.96 39.31
C VAL A 520 9.67 -28.70 38.40
N PHE A 521 10.02 -28.79 37.12
CA PHE A 521 9.15 -29.39 36.10
C PHE A 521 9.60 -30.81 35.77
N ASP A 522 8.68 -31.62 35.24
CA ASP A 522 8.99 -32.95 34.69
C ASP A 522 9.60 -32.81 33.27
N ARG A 523 9.36 -33.80 32.40
CA ARG A 523 9.86 -33.85 31.04
C ARG A 523 9.42 -32.65 30.19
N TRP A 524 8.19 -32.19 30.37
CA TRP A 524 7.60 -31.08 29.62
C TRP A 524 7.04 -30.04 30.58
N THR A 525 7.44 -28.80 30.37
CA THR A 525 6.90 -27.63 31.08
C THR A 525 5.54 -27.23 30.49
N TYR A 526 4.72 -26.52 31.28
CA TYR A 526 3.40 -26.11 30.79
C TYR A 526 3.48 -25.16 29.58
N TRP A 527 4.52 -24.31 29.50
CA TRP A 527 4.71 -23.43 28.35
C TRP A 527 5.24 -24.17 27.13
N GLU A 528 6.04 -25.24 27.28
CA GLU A 528 6.40 -26.09 26.13
C GLU A 528 5.19 -26.84 25.59
N LYS A 529 4.27 -27.30 26.47
CA LYS A 529 3.00 -27.87 26.02
C LYS A 529 2.14 -26.83 25.32
N PHE A 530 2.07 -25.61 25.84
CA PHE A 530 1.38 -24.52 25.16
C PHE A 530 2.01 -24.22 23.79
N ASP A 531 3.32 -24.02 23.72
CA ASP A 531 4.08 -23.80 22.47
C ASP A 531 3.90 -24.96 21.48
N TYR A 532 3.66 -26.19 21.97
CA TYR A 532 3.36 -27.34 21.12
C TYR A 532 1.94 -27.28 20.55
N TRP A 533 0.92 -26.95 21.37
CA TRP A 533 -0.48 -26.92 20.94
C TRP A 533 -0.90 -25.64 20.21
N ALA A 534 -0.27 -24.52 20.49
CA ALA A 534 -0.56 -23.24 19.83
C ALA A 534 -0.43 -23.33 18.30
N PRO A 535 0.63 -23.94 17.74
CA PRO A 535 0.68 -24.23 16.31
C PRO A 535 -0.45 -25.13 15.79
N PHE A 536 -0.97 -26.10 16.55
CA PHE A 536 -2.09 -26.93 16.06
C PHE A 536 -3.35 -26.11 15.87
N TRP A 537 -3.63 -25.23 16.81
CA TRP A 537 -4.69 -24.24 16.69
C TRP A 537 -4.46 -23.33 15.49
N GLY A 538 -3.29 -22.69 15.43
CA GLY A 538 -2.96 -21.74 14.39
C GLY A 538 -2.94 -22.33 12.99
N VAL A 539 -2.32 -23.50 12.79
CA VAL A 539 -2.31 -24.26 11.52
C VAL A 539 -3.73 -24.61 11.09
N THR A 540 -4.61 -24.94 12.04
CA THR A 540 -6.02 -25.24 11.71
C THR A 540 -6.74 -24.00 11.22
N ILE A 541 -6.65 -22.87 11.94
CA ILE A 541 -7.33 -21.62 11.53
C ILE A 541 -6.76 -21.10 10.22
N ILE A 542 -5.43 -20.93 10.12
CA ILE A 542 -4.78 -20.38 8.92
C ILE A 542 -4.89 -21.36 7.74
N GLY A 543 -4.84 -22.66 7.99
CA GLY A 543 -4.94 -23.71 6.98
C GLY A 543 -6.34 -23.80 6.39
N VAL A 544 -7.38 -23.81 7.22
CA VAL A 544 -8.78 -23.86 6.75
C VAL A 544 -9.14 -22.56 6.03
N SER A 545 -8.86 -21.40 6.63
CA SER A 545 -9.10 -20.10 5.98
C SER A 545 -8.31 -19.93 4.69
N GLY A 546 -7.05 -20.36 4.67
CA GLY A 546 -6.19 -20.34 3.48
C GLY A 546 -6.70 -21.25 2.38
N LEU A 547 -7.20 -22.44 2.71
CA LEU A 547 -7.78 -23.37 1.74
C LEU A 547 -9.08 -22.81 1.12
N ILE A 548 -9.92 -22.17 1.93
CA ILE A 548 -11.13 -21.47 1.45
C ILE A 548 -10.73 -20.41 0.41
N MET A 549 -9.74 -19.58 0.71
CA MET A 549 -9.29 -18.52 -0.19
C MET A 549 -8.49 -19.02 -1.40
N TRP A 550 -7.78 -20.15 -1.29
CA TRP A 550 -7.03 -20.74 -2.39
C TRP A 550 -7.96 -21.42 -3.41
N LEU A 551 -9.06 -22.03 -2.97
CA LEU A 551 -10.01 -22.72 -3.84
C LEU A 551 -11.39 -22.03 -3.89
N PRO A 552 -11.45 -20.76 -4.32
CA PRO A 552 -12.68 -19.97 -4.22
C PRO A 552 -13.83 -20.50 -5.06
N ASN A 553 -13.53 -21.14 -6.20
CA ASN A 553 -14.51 -21.78 -7.06
C ASN A 553 -15.16 -23.01 -6.42
N VAL A 554 -14.40 -23.78 -5.65
CA VAL A 554 -14.90 -24.97 -4.94
C VAL A 554 -15.77 -24.53 -3.79
N PHE A 555 -15.23 -23.70 -2.90
CA PHE A 555 -15.94 -23.30 -1.68
C PHE A 555 -17.10 -22.35 -1.97
N GLY A 556 -16.94 -21.42 -2.91
CA GLY A 556 -18.00 -20.47 -3.27
C GLY A 556 -19.16 -21.11 -4.03
N ALA A 557 -19.06 -22.37 -4.44
CA ALA A 557 -20.17 -23.11 -5.04
C ALA A 557 -21.27 -23.47 -4.02
N PHE A 558 -20.90 -23.59 -2.73
CA PHE A 558 -21.83 -23.96 -1.65
C PHE A 558 -21.77 -23.06 -0.41
N LEU A 559 -20.69 -22.28 -0.23
CA LEU A 559 -20.58 -21.28 0.84
C LEU A 559 -20.96 -19.89 0.33
N PRO A 560 -21.62 -19.07 1.16
CA PRO A 560 -21.89 -17.68 0.83
C PRO A 560 -20.60 -16.85 0.83
N GLY A 561 -20.55 -15.83 -0.03
CA GLY A 561 -19.41 -14.97 -0.27
C GLY A 561 -18.89 -14.23 0.96
N TRP A 562 -19.75 -13.90 1.93
CA TRP A 562 -19.30 -13.30 3.19
C TRP A 562 -18.34 -14.21 3.99
N VAL A 563 -18.35 -15.53 3.76
CA VAL A 563 -17.39 -16.46 4.38
C VAL A 563 -15.96 -16.14 3.92
N PHE A 564 -15.78 -15.65 2.70
CA PHE A 564 -14.45 -15.23 2.21
C PHE A 564 -13.98 -13.95 2.90
N ASN A 565 -14.90 -13.01 3.21
CA ASN A 565 -14.57 -11.84 4.03
C ASN A 565 -14.09 -12.28 5.43
N VAL A 566 -14.78 -13.25 6.04
CA VAL A 566 -14.40 -13.80 7.36
C VAL A 566 -13.09 -14.59 7.29
N ALA A 567 -12.91 -15.44 6.29
CA ALA A 567 -11.70 -16.23 6.10
C ALA A 567 -10.46 -15.33 5.97
N ALA A 568 -10.56 -14.22 5.23
CA ALA A 568 -9.47 -13.26 5.12
C ALA A 568 -9.05 -12.67 6.47
N ILE A 569 -10.02 -12.34 7.34
CA ILE A 569 -9.75 -11.84 8.71
C ILE A 569 -9.04 -12.91 9.54
N PHE A 570 -9.63 -14.11 9.65
CA PHE A 570 -9.04 -15.18 10.44
C PHE A 570 -7.64 -15.58 9.94
N HIS A 571 -7.44 -15.62 8.62
CA HIS A 571 -6.14 -15.94 8.04
C HIS A 571 -5.09 -14.87 8.38
N GLY A 572 -5.42 -13.60 8.15
CA GLY A 572 -4.51 -12.48 8.37
C GLY A 572 -4.17 -12.26 9.84
N GLU A 573 -5.18 -12.23 10.71
CA GLU A 573 -4.99 -11.99 12.14
C GLU A 573 -4.31 -13.18 12.84
N GLU A 574 -4.60 -14.43 12.45
CA GLU A 574 -3.89 -15.59 12.98
C GLU A 574 -2.43 -15.62 12.49
N ALA A 575 -2.16 -15.23 11.25
CA ALA A 575 -0.79 -15.10 10.75
C ALA A 575 -0.01 -14.05 11.54
N PHE A 576 -0.62 -12.90 11.85
CA PHE A 576 -0.03 -11.87 12.69
C PHE A 576 0.24 -12.40 14.12
N LEU A 577 -0.76 -13.07 14.72
CA LEU A 577 -0.62 -13.70 16.03
C LEU A 577 0.54 -14.70 16.06
N ALA A 578 0.59 -15.62 15.10
CA ALA A 578 1.62 -16.64 15.00
C ALA A 578 3.02 -16.02 14.85
N VAL A 579 3.19 -15.03 13.98
CA VAL A 579 4.50 -14.41 13.73
C VAL A 579 5.01 -13.65 14.95
N VAL A 580 4.16 -12.80 15.55
CA VAL A 580 4.54 -12.02 16.73
C VAL A 580 4.79 -12.95 17.91
N PHE A 581 3.93 -13.94 18.15
CA PHE A 581 4.13 -14.91 19.23
C PHE A 581 5.42 -15.71 19.06
N LEU A 582 5.68 -16.24 17.86
CA LEU A 582 6.84 -17.10 17.62
C LEU A 582 8.16 -16.32 17.71
N PHE A 583 8.23 -15.11 17.17
CA PHE A 583 9.46 -14.32 17.20
C PHE A 583 9.66 -13.51 18.50
N THR A 584 8.64 -13.43 19.37
CA THR A 584 8.79 -12.82 20.71
C THR A 584 8.81 -13.86 21.82
N VAL A 585 7.70 -14.59 22.03
CA VAL A 585 7.50 -15.50 23.16
C VAL A 585 8.25 -16.80 22.98
N HIS A 586 8.13 -17.45 21.82
CA HIS A 586 8.83 -18.72 21.58
C HIS A 586 10.37 -18.51 21.53
N PHE A 587 10.84 -17.46 20.85
CA PHE A 587 12.25 -17.07 20.89
C PHE A 587 12.71 -16.71 22.30
N PHE A 588 11.89 -16.03 23.11
CA PHE A 588 12.21 -15.81 24.51
C PHE A 588 12.37 -17.13 25.27
N ASN A 589 11.35 -18.00 25.24
CA ASN A 589 11.32 -19.28 25.94
C ASN A 589 12.53 -20.16 25.57
N ASN A 590 13.00 -20.12 24.33
CA ASN A 590 14.06 -21.03 23.89
C ASN A 590 15.44 -20.38 23.83
N HIS A 591 15.56 -19.07 23.57
CA HIS A 591 16.86 -18.44 23.27
C HIS A 591 17.18 -17.23 24.15
N PHE A 592 16.19 -16.43 24.54
CA PHE A 592 16.43 -15.21 25.33
C PHE A 592 16.17 -15.34 26.82
N ARG A 593 15.72 -16.51 27.29
CA ARG A 593 15.74 -16.80 28.73
C ARG A 593 17.17 -16.65 29.25
N PRO A 594 17.40 -15.94 30.36
CA PRO A 594 18.76 -15.65 30.82
C PRO A 594 19.61 -16.88 31.19
N ASP A 595 18.99 -18.04 31.40
CA ASP A 595 19.67 -19.33 31.61
C ASP A 595 20.14 -19.99 30.30
N LYS A 596 19.56 -19.60 29.15
CA LYS A 596 19.80 -20.16 27.81
C LYS A 596 20.47 -19.19 26.84
N PHE A 597 20.54 -17.92 27.22
CA PHE A 597 21.17 -16.86 26.44
C PHE A 597 22.66 -17.17 26.17
N PRO A 598 23.18 -16.90 24.95
CA PRO A 598 22.55 -16.20 23.83
C PRO A 598 21.78 -17.07 22.84
N LEU A 599 21.92 -18.40 22.91
CA LEU A 599 21.33 -19.33 21.94
C LEU A 599 21.28 -20.74 22.51
N GLU A 600 20.09 -21.34 22.46
CA GLU A 600 19.90 -22.78 22.68
C GLU A 600 20.08 -23.55 21.37
N VAL A 601 20.93 -24.59 21.40
CA VAL A 601 21.32 -25.38 20.23
C VAL A 601 20.80 -26.81 20.25
N VAL A 602 20.12 -27.24 21.32
CA VAL A 602 19.62 -28.63 21.47
C VAL A 602 18.71 -29.06 20.31
N MET A 603 17.91 -28.17 19.74
CA MET A 603 17.09 -28.50 18.56
C MET A 603 17.94 -28.75 17.29
N PHE A 604 19.17 -28.26 17.23
CA PHE A 604 20.08 -28.48 16.10
C PHE A 604 21.04 -29.65 16.35
N THR A 605 21.62 -29.73 17.56
CA THR A 605 22.54 -30.80 17.96
C THR A 605 21.82 -32.11 18.27
N GLY A 606 20.62 -32.03 18.84
CA GLY A 606 19.76 -33.13 19.30
C GLY A 606 20.07 -33.63 20.70
N THR A 607 20.99 -33.01 21.43
CA THR A 607 21.53 -33.55 22.68
C THR A 607 21.76 -32.48 23.76
N PHE A 608 21.54 -32.84 25.03
CA PHE A 608 21.85 -32.05 26.22
C PHE A 608 23.15 -32.52 26.86
N SER A 609 23.87 -31.64 27.55
CA SER A 609 24.87 -32.10 28.52
C SER A 609 24.17 -32.79 29.70
N LEU A 610 24.79 -33.81 30.30
CA LEU A 610 24.17 -34.52 31.42
C LEU A 610 23.95 -33.61 32.65
N GLU A 611 24.84 -32.65 32.88
CA GLU A 611 24.72 -31.66 33.97
C GLU A 611 23.50 -30.75 33.79
N GLU A 612 23.29 -30.26 32.58
CA GLU A 612 22.15 -29.43 32.23
C GLU A 612 20.84 -30.21 32.32
N PHE A 613 20.83 -31.46 31.85
CA PHE A 613 19.67 -32.33 31.96
C PHE A 613 19.28 -32.60 33.41
N LYS A 614 20.26 -32.88 34.30
CA LYS A 614 20.03 -33.05 35.74
C LYS A 614 19.46 -31.78 36.39
N ARG A 615 19.90 -30.61 35.94
CA ARG A 615 19.46 -29.31 36.51
C ARG A 615 18.06 -28.92 36.06
N GLU A 616 17.74 -29.07 34.77
CA GLU A 616 16.52 -28.52 34.18
C GLU A 616 15.37 -29.52 34.11
N HIS A 617 15.69 -30.81 34.03
CA HIS A 617 14.73 -31.90 33.96
C HIS A 617 14.96 -32.89 35.11
N ALA A 618 15.15 -32.37 36.33
CA ALA A 618 15.53 -33.16 37.51
C ALA A 618 14.58 -34.34 37.79
N VAL A 619 13.27 -34.14 37.60
CA VAL A 619 12.27 -35.20 37.81
C VAL A 619 12.37 -36.29 36.73
N GLU A 620 12.63 -35.91 35.47
CA GLU A 620 12.85 -36.88 34.37
C GLU A 620 14.16 -37.64 34.59
N TYR A 621 15.22 -36.93 34.98
CA TYR A 621 16.51 -37.53 35.32
C TYR A 621 16.36 -38.57 36.43
N GLN A 622 15.72 -38.20 37.55
CA GLN A 622 15.54 -39.12 38.68
C GLN A 622 14.73 -40.35 38.27
N ARG A 623 13.65 -40.18 37.50
CA ARG A 623 12.86 -41.30 36.97
C ARG A 623 13.69 -42.25 36.10
N LEU A 624 14.57 -41.72 35.24
CA LEU A 624 15.43 -42.54 34.38
C LEU A 624 16.51 -43.30 35.17
N VAL A 625 17.02 -42.69 36.24
CA VAL A 625 17.95 -43.33 37.18
C VAL A 625 17.25 -44.45 37.95
N ASP A 626 16.08 -44.16 38.53
CA ASP A 626 15.29 -45.11 39.32
C ASP A 626 14.82 -46.31 38.48
N ALA A 627 14.53 -46.08 37.20
CA ALA A 627 14.15 -47.14 36.25
C ALA A 627 15.36 -47.91 35.67
N GLY A 628 16.60 -47.47 35.91
CA GLY A 628 17.79 -48.06 35.28
C GLY A 628 17.88 -47.85 33.77
N GLU A 629 17.18 -46.86 33.22
CA GLU A 629 17.09 -46.61 31.77
C GLU A 629 18.03 -45.51 31.27
N LEU A 630 18.71 -44.77 32.18
CA LEU A 630 19.53 -43.61 31.82
C LEU A 630 20.57 -43.91 30.73
N GLU A 631 21.24 -45.06 30.82
CA GLU A 631 22.30 -45.48 29.89
C GLU A 631 21.83 -45.59 28.44
N GLN A 632 20.56 -45.94 28.22
CA GLN A 632 19.96 -46.09 26.88
C GLN A 632 19.90 -44.77 26.11
N TYR A 633 19.92 -43.64 26.84
CA TYR A 633 19.82 -42.30 26.28
C TYR A 633 21.17 -41.56 26.26
N LEU A 634 22.23 -42.13 26.84
CA LEU A 634 23.56 -41.53 26.87
C LEU A 634 24.22 -41.62 25.48
N VAL A 635 24.75 -40.49 25.03
CA VAL A 635 25.45 -40.33 23.77
C VAL A 635 26.73 -39.51 23.96
N ALA A 636 27.65 -39.63 23.01
CA ALA A 636 28.84 -38.79 22.97
C ALA A 636 28.46 -37.31 22.76
N ALA A 637 29.28 -36.41 23.30
CA ALA A 637 29.16 -34.99 23.03
C ALA A 637 29.20 -34.69 21.51
N PRO A 638 28.46 -33.69 21.03
CA PRO A 638 28.56 -33.27 19.63
C PRO A 638 29.98 -32.78 19.33
N SER A 639 30.49 -33.06 18.13
CA SER A 639 31.79 -32.54 17.69
C SER A 639 31.80 -31.01 17.70
N SER A 640 32.98 -30.42 17.92
CA SER A 640 33.18 -28.97 17.92
C SER A 640 32.68 -28.32 16.62
N ALA A 641 32.93 -28.96 15.47
CA ALA A 641 32.44 -28.52 14.17
C ALA A 641 30.91 -28.52 14.09
N LYS A 642 30.24 -29.59 14.58
CA LYS A 642 28.77 -29.67 14.60
C LYS A 642 28.16 -28.61 15.51
N LEU A 643 28.78 -28.36 16.65
CA LEU A 643 28.34 -27.32 17.59
C LEU A 643 28.48 -25.92 16.97
N ALA A 644 29.61 -25.63 16.32
CA ALA A 644 29.82 -24.36 15.63
C ALA A 644 28.79 -24.15 14.50
N ALA A 645 28.56 -25.15 13.66
CA ALA A 645 27.55 -25.09 12.60
C ALA A 645 26.14 -24.86 13.16
N SER A 646 25.80 -25.54 14.26
CA SER A 646 24.50 -25.37 14.94
C SER A 646 24.31 -23.95 15.48
N LYS A 647 25.37 -23.33 15.99
CA LYS A 647 25.34 -21.93 16.46
C LYS A 647 25.13 -20.96 15.30
N VAL A 648 25.87 -21.13 14.20
CA VAL A 648 25.73 -20.28 12.99
C VAL A 648 24.30 -20.38 12.43
N LEU A 649 23.77 -21.59 12.34
CA LEU A 649 22.40 -21.81 11.90
C LEU A 649 21.39 -21.13 12.83
N GLY A 650 21.50 -21.36 14.14
CA GLY A 650 20.58 -20.78 15.12
C GLY A 650 20.59 -19.25 15.13
N PHE A 651 21.77 -18.62 15.13
CA PHE A 651 21.87 -17.16 15.06
C PHE A 651 21.32 -16.61 13.74
N THR A 652 21.56 -17.29 12.62
CA THR A 652 20.99 -16.90 11.32
C THR A 652 19.47 -16.92 11.36
N LEU A 653 18.86 -17.99 11.87
CA LEU A 653 17.41 -18.11 11.99
C LEU A 653 16.83 -17.04 12.93
N ILE A 654 17.48 -16.77 14.07
CA ILE A 654 17.03 -15.70 14.96
C ILE A 654 17.10 -14.34 14.26
N ALA A 655 18.21 -14.03 13.59
CA ALA A 655 18.38 -12.77 12.87
C ALA A 655 17.32 -12.59 11.78
N MET A 656 17.02 -13.65 11.02
CA MET A 656 15.93 -13.65 10.03
C MET A 656 14.56 -13.43 10.70
N GLY A 657 14.27 -14.13 11.79
CA GLY A 657 12.99 -14.01 12.52
C GLY A 657 12.78 -12.61 13.09
N LEU A 658 13.82 -12.03 13.71
CA LEU A 658 13.78 -10.66 14.22
C LEU A 658 13.68 -9.61 13.10
N SER A 659 14.29 -9.86 11.95
CA SER A 659 14.14 -9.00 10.77
C SER A 659 12.70 -9.02 10.26
N LEU A 660 12.07 -10.21 10.16
CA LEU A 660 10.67 -10.35 9.80
C LEU A 660 9.75 -9.68 10.82
N LEU A 661 10.01 -9.87 12.12
CA LEU A 661 9.27 -9.19 13.18
C LEU A 661 9.38 -7.67 13.07
N THR A 662 10.56 -7.16 12.71
CA THR A 662 10.77 -5.71 12.49
C THR A 662 9.95 -5.20 11.31
N LEU A 663 9.90 -5.94 10.19
CA LEU A 663 9.05 -5.60 9.05
C LEU A 663 7.57 -5.58 9.43
N VAL A 664 7.12 -6.59 10.17
CA VAL A 664 5.75 -6.67 10.70
C VAL A 664 5.45 -5.50 11.64
N GLY A 665 6.39 -5.15 12.53
CA GLY A 665 6.26 -3.99 13.41
C GLY A 665 6.16 -2.68 12.64
N ILE A 666 7.03 -2.45 11.65
CA ILE A 666 6.92 -1.29 10.75
C ILE A 666 5.57 -1.28 10.06
N GLY A 667 5.12 -2.42 9.51
CA GLY A 667 3.81 -2.54 8.87
C GLY A 667 2.67 -2.16 9.81
N PHE A 668 2.68 -2.68 11.04
CA PHE A 668 1.66 -2.38 12.04
C PHE A 668 1.62 -0.90 12.46
N PHE A 669 2.77 -0.25 12.62
CA PHE A 669 2.83 1.15 13.05
C PHE A 669 2.71 2.17 11.92
N THR A 670 2.87 1.75 10.65
CA THR A 670 2.79 2.63 9.47
C THR A 670 1.57 2.37 8.59
N GLY A 671 0.98 1.18 8.65
CA GLY A 671 -0.31 0.85 8.04
C GLY A 671 -1.45 1.48 8.84
N GLY A 672 -2.30 2.26 8.17
CA GLY A 672 -3.40 3.02 8.79
C GLY A 672 -4.77 2.35 8.75
#